data_AF-A0A2S7QPN4-F1
#
_entry.id   AF-A0A2S7QPN4-F1
#
_cell.length_a   1.000
_cell.length_b   1.000
_cell.length_c   1.000
_cell.angle_alpha   90.00
_cell.angle_beta   90.00
_cell.angle_gamma   90.00
#
_symmetry.space_group_name_H-M   'P 1'
#
loop_
_entity.id
_entity.type
_entity.pdbx_description
1 polymer ?
#
loop_
_entity_poly.entity_id
_entity_poly.type
_entity_poly.pdbx_seq_one_letter_code
_entity_poly.pdbx_strand_id
1 'polypeptide(L)'
;MVIGTPGALDTLHFVDSFSEEVLEDYEIEIEVKAIGINPADIMAATGEIESDSFGCECSGVVNRIGSNVTSLATGDRVVGISMSPGGVYSTFVRSNSEFFFKVPDGTSFEAAASIPIAYCSAYYGLHEVGRVTSDDTVMIHGATSALGQAAINFAQSSGAKVFSTVGNTEQKEFLEKKYGLTTDQIIVGNNGSFDSNTLQQTHLGRFDLILNCASADTTTMREISAWLHNFGRFIDLVQQKNLGKLVGGNNRTCISVDMNSVGNERPQILRRLISQISECLTDHKILPPSYWTFSISEIESAFKKFQSGSIDGKLIISPGSRDMVKATPSSKSSQILRPDAAYILIGGTGGLGRSMARWMVTKGASHLVLISRSGSATGKVKELVDELTTLGANVLVRKCDVARKDSVDNLLSNELDNMPPVRGVVHGAMVLRDVLFEKMTYEEYTTVIESKVEGAWNFHHALKSQQLDFFVAISSAAGAVGNRGQAAYSAANTFLNAFVQHRLSLGLPASSLDLTAISDVGYLAEDAEAAAEVMKNLGSDTICEAEVLALLGAAITGKLSTCNNHTITGMRITTPPPFWTNDSKFKHLRLAAEAAQSDGQADVNISFNTLLKSAQSLEEAQDVVCKGLLHKLPSVLMLEAEDMDVTRSLSNYNLDSLVAIEVRNFIAREFEANLQVLELLSSGSIETLAKAICGKSKLVALEME
;
A
#
# COMPACT_ATOMS: atom_id res chain seq x y z
N MET A 1 -13.53 0.63 0.17
CA MET A 1 -12.84 -0.30 1.10
C MET A 1 -12.47 -1.56 0.33
N VAL A 2 -11.35 -2.20 0.65
CA VAL A 2 -10.90 -3.46 0.04
C VAL A 2 -10.40 -4.44 1.11
N ILE A 3 -10.27 -5.72 0.76
CA ILE A 3 -9.69 -6.75 1.62
C ILE A 3 -8.36 -7.23 1.02
N GLY A 4 -7.30 -7.29 1.84
CA GLY A 4 -5.99 -7.76 1.37
C GLY A 4 -5.96 -9.27 1.14
N THR A 5 -6.45 -10.05 2.11
CA THR A 5 -6.52 -11.50 2.05
C THR A 5 -7.94 -11.95 2.41
N PRO A 6 -8.73 -12.48 1.46
CA PRO A 6 -10.05 -13.05 1.73
C PRO A 6 -10.00 -14.07 2.87
N GLY A 7 -10.93 -13.98 3.82
CA GLY A 7 -10.95 -14.80 5.04
C GLY A 7 -10.22 -14.19 6.24
N ALA A 8 -9.35 -13.19 6.04
CA ALA A 8 -8.62 -12.49 7.10
C ALA A 8 -9.17 -11.05 7.26
N LEU A 9 -10.19 -10.90 8.12
CA LEU A 9 -10.88 -9.61 8.34
C LEU A 9 -9.95 -8.48 8.79
N ASP A 10 -8.84 -8.80 9.45
CA ASP A 10 -7.83 -7.83 9.88
C ASP A 10 -7.04 -7.19 8.72
N THR A 11 -7.17 -7.73 7.52
CA THR A 11 -6.59 -7.18 6.28
C THR A 11 -7.52 -6.21 5.56
N LEU A 12 -8.72 -5.93 6.10
CA LEU A 12 -9.60 -4.88 5.59
C LEU A 12 -8.93 -3.51 5.73
N HIS A 13 -8.90 -2.75 4.63
CA HIS A 13 -8.32 -1.41 4.60
C HIS A 13 -8.97 -0.54 3.51
N PHE A 14 -8.71 0.76 3.60
CA PHE A 14 -9.19 1.76 2.66
C PHE A 14 -8.08 2.16 1.69
N VAL A 15 -8.47 2.37 0.44
CA VAL A 15 -7.61 2.88 -0.62
C VAL A 15 -8.25 4.15 -1.16
N ASP A 16 -7.43 5.11 -1.59
CA ASP A 16 -7.92 6.32 -2.23
C ASP A 16 -8.64 5.96 -3.53
N SER A 17 -9.88 6.45 -3.70
CA SER A 17 -10.57 6.48 -4.99
C SER A 17 -10.51 7.90 -5.54
N PHE A 18 -9.89 8.06 -6.71
CA PHE A 18 -9.93 9.33 -7.44
C PHE A 18 -10.97 9.22 -8.53
N SER A 19 -11.93 10.13 -8.47
CA SER A 19 -12.87 10.30 -9.57
C SER A 19 -13.04 11.80 -9.77
N GLU A 20 -12.11 12.38 -10.53
CA GLU A 20 -12.23 13.74 -11.07
C GLU A 20 -13.13 13.79 -12.32
N GLU A 21 -13.68 12.64 -12.72
CA GLU A 21 -14.58 12.51 -13.85
C GLU A 21 -15.92 13.23 -13.59
N VAL A 22 -16.43 13.86 -14.65
CA VAL A 22 -17.79 14.43 -14.72
C VAL A 22 -18.80 13.32 -14.43
N LEU A 23 -19.89 13.64 -13.70
CA LEU A 23 -20.95 12.66 -13.44
C LEU A 23 -21.69 12.31 -14.73
N GLU A 24 -22.05 11.03 -14.87
CA GLU A 24 -22.96 10.58 -15.92
C GLU A 24 -24.35 11.20 -15.77
N ASP A 25 -25.11 11.25 -16.87
CA ASP A 25 -26.37 11.98 -16.98
C ASP A 25 -27.38 11.72 -15.84
N TYR A 26 -27.55 10.46 -15.42
CA TYR A 26 -28.49 10.05 -14.38
C TYR A 26 -27.82 9.68 -13.05
N GLU A 27 -26.52 9.96 -12.91
CA GLU A 27 -25.72 9.61 -11.75
C GLU A 27 -25.83 10.69 -10.66
N ILE A 28 -25.82 10.26 -9.40
CA ILE A 28 -25.67 11.13 -8.24
C ILE A 28 -24.46 10.70 -7.44
N GLU A 29 -23.77 11.67 -6.85
CA GLU A 29 -22.76 11.43 -5.85
C GLU A 29 -23.31 11.72 -4.46
N ILE A 30 -23.14 10.79 -3.55
CA ILE A 30 -23.69 10.83 -2.19
C ILE A 30 -22.53 10.79 -1.21
N GLU A 31 -22.48 11.76 -0.29
CA GLU A 31 -21.65 11.68 0.91
C GLU A 31 -22.29 10.67 1.87
N VAL A 32 -21.62 9.53 2.08
CA VAL A 32 -22.16 8.41 2.85
C VAL A 32 -22.18 8.75 4.35
N LYS A 33 -23.34 8.56 4.99
CA LYS A 33 -23.53 8.81 6.44
C LYS A 33 -23.86 7.55 7.23
N ALA A 34 -24.50 6.55 6.61
CA ALA A 34 -24.70 5.24 7.22
C ALA A 34 -24.77 4.14 6.15
N ILE A 35 -24.28 2.95 6.49
CA ILE A 35 -24.19 1.78 5.60
C ILE A 35 -24.88 0.60 6.25
N GLY A 36 -25.75 -0.09 5.51
CA GLY A 36 -26.37 -1.34 5.97
C GLY A 36 -25.51 -2.54 5.64
N ILE A 37 -25.14 -3.34 6.65
CA ILE A 37 -24.40 -4.59 6.43
C ILE A 37 -25.34 -5.67 5.90
N ASN A 38 -24.93 -6.36 4.84
CA ASN A 38 -25.67 -7.45 4.22
C ASN A 38 -24.89 -8.77 4.26
N PRO A 39 -25.56 -9.95 4.17
CA PRO A 39 -24.87 -11.25 4.12
C PRO A 39 -23.79 -11.32 3.03
N ALA A 40 -24.05 -10.68 1.87
CA ALA A 40 -23.10 -10.61 0.76
C ALA A 40 -21.77 -9.93 1.14
N ASP A 41 -21.78 -8.95 2.06
CA ASP A 41 -20.56 -8.29 2.53
C ASP A 41 -19.66 -9.26 3.28
N ILE A 42 -20.27 -10.14 4.08
CA ILE A 42 -19.56 -11.14 4.87
C ILE A 42 -19.04 -12.24 3.96
N MET A 43 -19.85 -12.72 3.01
CA MET A 43 -19.44 -13.72 2.03
C MET A 43 -18.28 -13.22 1.16
N ALA A 44 -18.28 -11.93 0.77
CA ALA A 44 -17.18 -11.32 0.06
C ALA A 44 -15.92 -11.25 0.95
N ALA A 45 -16.08 -10.86 2.22
CA ALA A 45 -14.97 -10.77 3.16
C ALA A 45 -14.37 -12.14 3.53
N THR A 46 -15.17 -13.21 3.52
CA THR A 46 -14.70 -14.58 3.78
C THR A 46 -14.16 -15.28 2.53
N GLY A 47 -14.34 -14.70 1.34
CA GLY A 47 -13.93 -15.30 0.07
C GLY A 47 -14.88 -16.39 -0.43
N GLU A 48 -16.11 -16.45 0.08
CA GLU A 48 -17.16 -17.36 -0.42
C GLU A 48 -17.74 -16.92 -1.77
N ILE A 49 -17.71 -15.61 -2.04
CA ILE A 49 -18.05 -15.02 -3.34
C ILE A 49 -16.89 -14.16 -3.84
N GLU A 50 -16.68 -14.19 -5.14
CA GLU A 50 -15.71 -13.32 -5.81
C GLU A 50 -16.37 -11.95 -6.01
N SER A 51 -15.96 -10.98 -5.20
CA SER A 51 -16.43 -9.59 -5.28
C SER A 51 -15.31 -8.65 -4.90
N ASP A 52 -15.05 -7.66 -5.76
CA ASP A 52 -14.06 -6.61 -5.51
C ASP A 52 -14.64 -5.43 -4.72
N SER A 53 -15.91 -5.50 -4.33
CA SER A 53 -16.62 -4.41 -3.67
C SER A 53 -17.50 -4.88 -2.51
N PHE A 54 -17.70 -3.96 -1.58
CA PHE A 54 -18.46 -4.21 -0.35
C PHE A 54 -19.66 -3.28 -0.28
N GLY A 55 -20.79 -3.81 0.20
CA GLY A 55 -21.98 -3.08 0.54
C GLY A 55 -22.79 -2.64 -0.69
N CYS A 56 -24.10 -2.81 -0.58
CA CYS A 56 -25.04 -2.38 -1.61
C CYS A 56 -26.10 -1.40 -1.12
N GLU A 57 -26.19 -1.06 0.17
CA GLU A 57 -27.18 -0.08 0.66
C GLU A 57 -26.57 0.94 1.61
N CYS A 58 -26.96 2.20 1.44
CA CYS A 58 -26.50 3.29 2.28
C CYS A 58 -27.51 4.44 2.33
N SER A 59 -27.33 5.31 3.31
CA SER A 59 -27.98 6.61 3.38
C SER A 59 -26.93 7.73 3.51
N GLY A 60 -27.28 8.92 3.06
CA GLY A 60 -26.34 10.03 3.01
C GLY A 60 -26.94 11.32 2.48
N VAL A 61 -26.05 12.23 2.08
CA VAL A 61 -26.41 13.55 1.53
C VAL A 61 -25.94 13.66 0.10
N VAL A 62 -26.80 14.09 -0.82
CA VAL A 62 -26.43 14.30 -2.22
C VAL A 62 -25.40 15.44 -2.31
N ASN A 63 -24.22 15.15 -2.84
CA ASN A 63 -23.12 16.11 -3.03
C ASN A 63 -23.16 16.72 -4.44
N ARG A 64 -23.32 15.89 -5.47
CA ARG A 64 -23.36 16.29 -6.88
C ARG A 64 -24.43 15.50 -7.64
N ILE A 65 -24.95 16.09 -8.72
CA ILE A 65 -25.95 15.47 -9.60
C ILE A 65 -25.51 15.53 -11.06
N GLY A 66 -25.88 14.51 -11.82
CA GLY A 66 -25.78 14.45 -13.28
C GLY A 66 -26.78 15.38 -13.97
N SER A 67 -26.55 15.62 -15.25
CA SER A 67 -27.27 16.59 -16.08
C SER A 67 -28.78 16.32 -16.21
N ASN A 68 -29.20 15.06 -16.18
CA ASN A 68 -30.58 14.60 -16.39
C ASN A 68 -31.28 14.18 -15.08
N VAL A 69 -30.63 14.37 -13.92
CA VAL A 69 -31.24 14.08 -12.61
C VAL A 69 -32.24 15.19 -12.26
N THR A 70 -33.51 14.83 -12.08
CA THR A 70 -34.61 15.78 -11.77
C THR A 70 -35.36 15.48 -10.47
N SER A 71 -35.28 14.24 -9.97
CA SER A 71 -35.98 13.79 -8.76
C SER A 71 -35.27 14.20 -7.45
N LEU A 72 -33.97 14.51 -7.53
CA LEU A 72 -33.09 14.77 -6.40
C LEU A 72 -32.24 16.03 -6.65
N ALA A 73 -31.86 16.72 -5.59
CA ALA A 73 -31.02 17.91 -5.61
C ALA A 73 -29.87 17.80 -4.61
N THR A 74 -28.79 18.54 -4.85
CA THR A 74 -27.67 18.67 -3.89
C THR A 74 -28.19 19.13 -2.53
N GLY A 75 -27.73 18.47 -1.46
CA GLY A 75 -28.16 18.68 -0.09
C GLY A 75 -29.33 17.81 0.34
N ASP A 76 -30.02 17.11 -0.58
CA ASP A 76 -31.08 16.18 -0.21
C ASP A 76 -30.52 15.02 0.64
N ARG A 77 -31.27 14.65 1.66
CA ARG A 77 -31.02 13.45 2.47
C ARG A 77 -31.62 12.26 1.75
N VAL A 78 -30.81 11.29 1.39
CA VAL A 78 -31.23 10.17 0.54
C VAL A 78 -30.85 8.82 1.14
N VAL A 79 -31.58 7.79 0.73
CA VAL A 79 -31.32 6.39 1.05
C VAL A 79 -31.66 5.52 -0.15
N GLY A 80 -30.92 4.43 -0.35
CA GLY A 80 -31.14 3.58 -1.51
C GLY A 80 -30.21 2.38 -1.57
N ILE A 81 -30.30 1.70 -2.72
CA ILE A 81 -29.48 0.55 -3.05
C ILE A 81 -28.54 0.93 -4.19
N SER A 82 -27.23 0.87 -3.96
CA SER A 82 -26.21 1.14 -4.97
C SER A 82 -25.78 -0.14 -5.68
N MET A 83 -25.87 -0.14 -7.01
CA MET A 83 -25.32 -1.16 -7.90
C MET A 83 -23.92 -0.77 -8.42
N SER A 84 -23.26 0.18 -7.76
CA SER A 84 -21.96 0.69 -8.19
C SER A 84 -20.86 -0.34 -7.93
N PRO A 85 -19.95 -0.58 -8.89
CA PRO A 85 -18.86 -1.53 -8.73
C PRO A 85 -17.85 -1.15 -7.63
N GLY A 86 -17.89 0.10 -7.12
CA GLY A 86 -17.05 0.53 -5.99
C GLY A 86 -17.62 0.20 -4.60
N GLY A 87 -18.86 -0.28 -4.54
CA GLY A 87 -19.57 -0.50 -3.28
C GLY A 87 -19.92 0.80 -2.53
N VAL A 88 -20.38 0.68 -1.29
CA VAL A 88 -20.80 1.83 -0.46
C VAL A 88 -19.91 2.09 0.76
N TYR A 89 -18.93 1.23 1.05
CA TYR A 89 -17.93 1.46 2.11
C TYR A 89 -16.86 2.45 1.63
N SER A 90 -17.28 3.70 1.45
CA SER A 90 -16.50 4.82 0.94
C SER A 90 -17.00 6.15 1.53
N THR A 91 -16.21 7.22 1.39
CA THR A 91 -16.63 8.57 1.78
C THR A 91 -17.74 9.10 0.86
N PHE A 92 -17.57 8.86 -0.44
CA PHE A 92 -18.54 9.20 -1.47
C PHE A 92 -18.87 7.95 -2.28
N VAL A 93 -20.14 7.77 -2.59
CA VAL A 93 -20.61 6.76 -3.54
C VAL A 93 -21.27 7.44 -4.73
N ARG A 94 -20.98 6.95 -5.93
CA ARG A 94 -21.68 7.35 -7.14
C ARG A 94 -22.63 6.25 -7.57
N SER A 95 -23.87 6.60 -7.87
CA SER A 95 -24.91 5.62 -8.22
C SER A 95 -26.01 6.24 -9.07
N ASN A 96 -26.85 5.39 -9.67
CA ASN A 96 -28.00 5.85 -10.43
C ASN A 96 -29.04 6.50 -9.48
N SER A 97 -29.46 7.72 -9.81
CA SER A 97 -30.44 8.49 -9.03
C SER A 97 -31.76 7.78 -8.80
N GLU A 98 -32.17 6.88 -9.69
CA GLU A 98 -33.44 6.16 -9.62
C GLU A 98 -33.46 5.01 -8.61
N PHE A 99 -32.30 4.66 -8.04
CA PHE A 99 -32.18 3.66 -6.97
C PHE A 99 -32.11 4.27 -5.57
N PHE A 100 -32.29 5.59 -5.47
CA PHE A 100 -32.29 6.36 -4.24
C PHE A 100 -33.57 7.18 -4.13
N PHE A 101 -34.02 7.40 -2.90
CA PHE A 101 -35.18 8.22 -2.59
C PHE A 101 -34.92 9.08 -1.35
N LYS A 102 -35.73 10.12 -1.16
CA LYS A 102 -35.56 11.08 -0.07
C LYS A 102 -35.91 10.44 1.28
N VAL A 103 -35.09 10.72 2.28
CA VAL A 103 -35.35 10.35 3.67
C VAL A 103 -36.28 11.39 4.30
N PRO A 104 -37.44 11.00 4.86
CA PRO A 104 -38.34 11.94 5.52
C PRO A 104 -37.69 12.64 6.72
N ASP A 105 -38.12 13.88 6.97
CA ASP A 105 -37.69 14.65 8.13
C ASP A 105 -38.01 13.88 9.43
N GLY A 106 -37.04 13.83 10.36
CA GLY A 106 -37.14 13.07 11.61
C GLY A 106 -36.59 11.64 11.56
N THR A 107 -36.35 11.06 10.38
CA THR A 107 -35.68 9.74 10.28
C THR A 107 -34.16 9.93 10.29
N SER A 108 -33.42 9.22 11.15
CA SER A 108 -31.95 9.29 11.17
C SER A 108 -31.34 8.58 9.95
N PHE A 109 -30.07 8.85 9.64
CA PHE A 109 -29.38 8.15 8.54
C PHE A 109 -29.25 6.66 8.82
N GLU A 110 -28.99 6.28 10.08
CA GLU A 110 -28.88 4.88 10.51
C GLU A 110 -30.20 4.15 10.37
N ALA A 111 -31.31 4.77 10.82
CA ALA A 111 -32.64 4.23 10.65
C ALA A 111 -33.00 4.07 9.17
N ALA A 112 -32.69 5.08 8.34
CA ALA A 112 -32.93 5.01 6.90
C ALA A 112 -32.14 3.87 6.25
N ALA A 113 -30.84 3.75 6.52
CA ALA A 113 -29.96 2.73 5.93
C ALA A 113 -30.35 1.28 6.28
N SER A 114 -31.26 1.08 7.25
CA SER A 114 -31.78 -0.24 7.60
C SER A 114 -32.97 -0.71 6.74
N ILE A 115 -33.48 0.14 5.84
CA ILE A 115 -34.72 -0.08 5.09
C ILE A 115 -34.51 -0.77 3.73
N PRO A 116 -33.63 -0.30 2.83
CA PRO A 116 -33.78 -0.56 1.39
C PRO A 116 -33.81 -2.04 1.00
N ILE A 117 -32.78 -2.82 1.35
CA ILE A 117 -32.71 -4.23 0.97
C ILE A 117 -33.81 -5.04 1.66
N ALA A 118 -34.03 -4.79 2.96
CA ALA A 118 -35.01 -5.54 3.74
C ALA A 118 -36.43 -5.34 3.20
N TYR A 119 -36.82 -4.08 2.95
CA TYR A 119 -38.16 -3.73 2.51
C TYR A 119 -38.39 -4.05 1.04
N CYS A 120 -37.43 -3.79 0.14
CA CYS A 120 -37.58 -4.17 -1.26
C CYS A 120 -37.72 -5.69 -1.40
N SER A 121 -36.93 -6.48 -0.65
CA SER A 121 -36.97 -7.95 -0.72
C SER A 121 -38.26 -8.50 -0.13
N ALA A 122 -38.71 -7.99 1.01
CA ALA A 122 -39.97 -8.39 1.64
C ALA A 122 -41.18 -8.04 0.76
N TYR A 123 -41.23 -6.84 0.19
CA TYR A 123 -42.33 -6.42 -0.69
C TYR A 123 -42.35 -7.23 -1.98
N TYR A 124 -41.20 -7.38 -2.65
CA TYR A 124 -41.09 -8.18 -3.87
C TYR A 124 -41.46 -9.64 -3.62
N GLY A 125 -40.96 -10.21 -2.52
CA GLY A 125 -41.28 -11.57 -2.09
C GLY A 125 -42.77 -11.76 -1.80
N LEU A 126 -43.39 -10.93 -0.97
CA LEU A 126 -44.78 -11.12 -0.56
C LEU A 126 -45.79 -10.73 -1.65
N HIS A 127 -45.64 -9.57 -2.28
CA HIS A 127 -46.67 -9.00 -3.15
C HIS A 127 -46.50 -9.38 -4.62
N GLU A 128 -45.30 -9.25 -5.18
CA GLU A 128 -45.11 -9.49 -6.63
C GLU A 128 -44.97 -10.98 -6.95
N VAL A 129 -44.12 -11.66 -6.18
CA VAL A 129 -43.79 -13.08 -6.37
C VAL A 129 -44.79 -13.97 -5.62
N GLY A 130 -45.06 -13.65 -4.36
CA GLY A 130 -45.94 -14.41 -3.47
C GLY A 130 -47.42 -14.14 -3.70
N ARG A 131 -47.78 -12.95 -4.21
CA ARG A 131 -49.16 -12.53 -4.44
C ARG A 131 -50.03 -12.75 -3.19
N VAL A 132 -49.53 -12.29 -2.05
CA VAL A 132 -50.23 -12.39 -0.77
C VAL A 132 -51.56 -11.63 -0.82
N THR A 133 -52.57 -12.20 -0.18
CA THR A 133 -53.93 -11.66 -0.04
C THR A 133 -54.38 -11.71 1.41
N SER A 134 -55.51 -11.09 1.73
CA SER A 134 -56.10 -11.13 3.08
C SER A 134 -56.55 -12.53 3.51
N ASP A 135 -56.76 -13.43 2.55
CA ASP A 135 -57.21 -14.81 2.82
C ASP A 135 -56.03 -15.74 3.14
N ASP A 136 -54.79 -15.30 2.92
CA ASP A 136 -53.60 -16.13 3.11
C ASP A 136 -53.20 -16.23 4.58
N THR A 137 -52.79 -17.44 4.98
CA THR A 137 -52.06 -17.67 6.22
C THR A 137 -50.56 -17.70 5.94
N VAL A 138 -49.81 -16.75 6.52
CA VAL A 138 -48.39 -16.51 6.22
C VAL A 138 -47.51 -16.91 7.38
N MET A 139 -46.52 -17.77 7.14
CA MET A 139 -45.47 -18.11 8.12
C MET A 139 -44.15 -17.42 7.76
N ILE A 140 -43.59 -16.65 8.69
CA ILE A 140 -42.33 -15.92 8.52
C ILE A 140 -41.25 -16.58 9.39
N HIS A 141 -40.27 -17.22 8.75
CA HIS A 141 -39.09 -17.74 9.44
C HIS A 141 -38.04 -16.64 9.60
N GLY A 142 -37.41 -16.54 10.78
CA GLY A 142 -36.42 -15.49 11.07
C GLY A 142 -37.04 -14.11 11.27
N ALA A 143 -38.19 -14.04 11.92
CA ALA A 143 -39.02 -12.84 12.04
C ALA A 143 -38.35 -11.64 12.76
N THR A 144 -37.32 -11.87 13.58
CA THR A 144 -36.59 -10.78 14.25
C THR A 144 -35.50 -10.16 13.39
N SER A 145 -35.11 -10.78 12.27
CA SER A 145 -34.20 -10.16 11.29
C SER A 145 -34.82 -8.91 10.65
N ALA A 146 -34.01 -8.04 10.05
CA ALA A 146 -34.52 -6.88 9.31
C ALA A 146 -35.54 -7.26 8.21
N LEU A 147 -35.26 -8.34 7.47
CA LEU A 147 -36.16 -8.90 6.46
C LEU A 147 -37.47 -9.40 7.07
N GLY A 148 -37.38 -10.15 8.17
CA GLY A 148 -38.55 -10.70 8.87
C GLY A 148 -39.45 -9.61 9.44
N GLN A 149 -38.85 -8.56 10.01
CA GLN A 149 -39.57 -7.38 10.50
C GLN A 149 -40.30 -6.64 9.37
N ALA A 150 -39.65 -6.43 8.22
CA ALA A 150 -40.28 -5.84 7.04
C ALA A 150 -41.42 -6.72 6.50
N ALA A 151 -41.23 -8.05 6.51
CA ALA A 151 -42.24 -9.01 6.07
C ALA A 151 -43.48 -9.02 6.96
N ILE A 152 -43.32 -8.92 8.29
CA ILE A 152 -44.47 -8.83 9.20
C ILE A 152 -45.29 -7.58 8.87
N ASN A 153 -44.62 -6.43 8.69
CA ASN A 153 -45.29 -5.17 8.37
C ASN A 153 -46.14 -5.29 7.09
N PHE A 154 -45.55 -5.81 6.00
CA PHE A 154 -46.29 -5.96 4.74
C PHE A 154 -47.38 -7.03 4.80
N ALA A 155 -47.14 -8.17 5.43
CA ALA A 155 -48.15 -9.22 5.57
C ALA A 155 -49.35 -8.73 6.40
N GLN A 156 -49.13 -8.02 7.51
CA GLN A 156 -50.20 -7.40 8.30
C GLN A 156 -50.93 -6.31 7.52
N SER A 157 -50.21 -5.47 6.76
CA SER A 157 -50.83 -4.44 5.91
C SER A 157 -51.72 -5.01 4.80
N SER A 158 -51.44 -6.25 4.37
CA SER A 158 -52.23 -7.00 3.39
C SER A 158 -53.47 -7.67 4.00
N GLY A 159 -53.62 -7.62 5.33
CA GLY A 159 -54.69 -8.31 6.06
C GLY A 159 -54.47 -9.80 6.24
N ALA A 160 -53.30 -10.34 5.90
CA ALA A 160 -53.00 -11.76 5.99
C ALA A 160 -52.83 -12.21 7.45
N LYS A 161 -53.12 -13.49 7.73
CA LYS A 161 -52.93 -14.05 9.08
C LYS A 161 -51.48 -14.46 9.29
N VAL A 162 -50.74 -13.64 10.04
CA VAL A 162 -49.29 -13.82 10.24
C VAL A 162 -48.98 -14.78 11.38
N PHE A 163 -48.03 -15.67 11.11
CA PHE A 163 -47.34 -16.55 12.05
C PHE A 163 -45.84 -16.37 11.89
N SER A 164 -45.08 -16.66 12.95
CA SER A 164 -43.63 -16.50 12.94
C SER A 164 -42.93 -17.58 13.73
N THR A 165 -41.67 -17.81 13.39
CA THR A 165 -40.76 -18.59 14.23
C THR A 165 -39.70 -17.70 14.86
N VAL A 166 -39.36 -17.96 16.12
CA VAL A 166 -38.26 -17.32 16.85
C VAL A 166 -37.38 -18.37 17.52
N GLY A 167 -36.14 -18.03 17.83
CA GLY A 167 -35.17 -18.93 18.47
C GLY A 167 -35.22 -18.94 19.99
N ASN A 168 -35.80 -17.93 20.64
CA ASN A 168 -35.87 -17.83 22.10
C ASN A 168 -37.07 -16.99 22.57
N THR A 169 -37.30 -16.96 23.89
CA THR A 169 -38.41 -16.24 24.52
C THR A 169 -38.28 -14.72 24.43
N GLU A 170 -37.07 -14.17 24.47
CA GLU A 170 -36.85 -12.72 24.36
C GLU A 170 -37.30 -12.19 22.99
N GLN A 171 -36.99 -12.94 21.93
CA GLN A 171 -37.44 -12.65 20.56
C GLN A 171 -38.96 -12.75 20.44
N LYS A 172 -39.61 -13.69 21.14
CA LYS A 172 -41.08 -13.78 21.21
C LYS A 172 -41.66 -12.52 21.82
N GLU A 173 -41.21 -12.12 23.01
CA GLU A 173 -41.68 -10.92 23.70
C GLU A 173 -41.49 -9.65 22.85
N PHE A 174 -40.38 -9.58 22.11
CA PHE A 174 -40.12 -8.50 21.17
C PHE A 174 -41.19 -8.42 20.06
N LEU A 175 -41.56 -9.54 19.44
CA LEU A 175 -42.58 -9.57 18.40
C LEU A 175 -43.99 -9.27 18.93
N GLU A 176 -44.33 -9.78 20.12
CA GLU A 176 -45.59 -9.48 20.80
C GLU A 176 -45.72 -7.97 21.06
N LYS A 177 -44.66 -7.36 21.62
CA LYS A 177 -44.67 -5.94 21.99
C LYS A 177 -44.63 -5.00 20.79
N LYS A 178 -43.81 -5.29 19.77
CA LYS A 178 -43.58 -4.38 18.64
C LYS A 178 -44.62 -4.54 17.52
N TYR A 179 -45.03 -5.78 17.23
CA TYR A 179 -45.91 -6.09 16.09
C TYR A 179 -47.29 -6.62 16.50
N GLY A 180 -47.55 -6.79 17.80
CA GLY A 180 -48.87 -7.21 18.30
C GLY A 180 -49.25 -8.64 17.92
N LEU A 181 -48.28 -9.49 17.59
CA LEU A 181 -48.54 -10.92 17.38
C LEU A 181 -48.94 -11.57 18.72
N THR A 182 -49.89 -12.48 18.69
CA THR A 182 -50.31 -13.22 19.90
C THR A 182 -49.39 -14.39 20.19
N THR A 183 -49.45 -14.90 21.43
CA THR A 183 -48.70 -16.07 21.90
C THR A 183 -48.84 -17.29 20.96
N ASP A 184 -50.02 -17.48 20.37
CA ASP A 184 -50.34 -18.60 19.47
C ASP A 184 -49.85 -18.39 18.03
N GLN A 185 -49.47 -17.15 17.68
CA GLN A 185 -48.90 -16.80 16.37
C GLN A 185 -47.38 -16.94 16.33
N ILE A 186 -46.73 -17.23 17.46
CA ILE A 186 -45.27 -17.29 17.58
C ILE A 186 -44.83 -18.68 18.03
N ILE A 187 -44.13 -19.37 17.14
CA ILE A 187 -43.54 -20.68 17.41
C ILE A 187 -42.09 -20.46 17.88
N VAL A 188 -41.80 -20.86 19.12
CA VAL A 188 -40.44 -20.78 19.69
C VAL A 188 -39.72 -22.09 19.40
N GLY A 189 -38.58 -22.02 18.71
CA GLY A 189 -37.70 -23.16 18.47
C GLY A 189 -36.87 -23.51 19.69
N ASN A 190 -36.46 -24.77 19.81
CA ASN A 190 -35.65 -25.27 20.91
C ASN A 190 -34.36 -25.90 20.32
N ASN A 191 -33.22 -25.22 20.44
CA ASN A 191 -31.92 -25.68 19.91
C ASN A 191 -31.95 -26.16 18.44
N GLY A 192 -32.61 -25.42 17.54
CA GLY A 192 -32.61 -25.74 16.10
C GLY A 192 -33.62 -26.81 15.66
N SER A 193 -34.61 -27.15 16.50
CA SER A 193 -35.78 -27.92 16.07
C SER A 193 -37.05 -27.25 16.60
N PHE A 194 -38.10 -27.26 15.78
CA PHE A 194 -39.42 -26.80 16.18
C PHE A 194 -40.22 -28.02 16.62
N ASP A 195 -40.58 -28.09 17.90
CA ASP A 195 -41.28 -29.26 18.46
C ASP A 195 -42.57 -29.53 17.66
N SER A 196 -42.56 -30.64 16.93
CA SER A 196 -43.67 -31.11 16.12
C SER A 196 -44.97 -31.28 16.92
N ASN A 197 -44.90 -31.45 18.25
CA ASN A 197 -46.07 -31.52 19.13
C ASN A 197 -46.76 -30.15 19.31
N THR A 198 -46.02 -29.04 19.25
CA THR A 198 -46.60 -27.69 19.39
C THR A 198 -47.52 -27.34 18.21
N LEU A 199 -47.23 -27.85 17.01
CA LEU A 199 -48.07 -27.67 15.82
C LEU A 199 -49.30 -28.59 15.80
N GLN A 200 -49.18 -29.82 16.34
CA GLN A 200 -50.33 -30.72 16.47
C GLN A 200 -51.33 -30.21 17.51
N GLN A 201 -50.87 -29.56 18.58
CA GLN A 201 -51.74 -29.00 19.63
C GLN A 201 -52.44 -27.70 19.21
N THR A 202 -51.89 -26.94 18.27
CA THR A 202 -52.42 -25.61 17.89
C THR A 202 -53.49 -25.64 16.80
N HIS A 203 -53.84 -26.81 16.24
CA HIS A 203 -54.74 -26.91 15.06
C HIS A 203 -54.31 -26.03 13.87
N LEU A 204 -53.05 -25.55 13.85
CA LEU A 204 -52.47 -24.67 12.84
C LEU A 204 -52.08 -25.49 11.61
N GLY A 205 -53.11 -25.99 10.93
CA GLY A 205 -52.98 -26.65 9.65
C GLY A 205 -52.42 -25.69 8.61
N ARG A 206 -51.28 -26.08 8.04
CA ARG A 206 -50.75 -25.73 6.72
C ARG A 206 -50.87 -24.26 6.24
N PHE A 207 -49.73 -23.58 6.06
CA PHE A 207 -49.63 -22.19 5.60
C PHE A 207 -49.72 -22.03 4.07
N ASP A 208 -50.43 -21.01 3.59
CA ASP A 208 -50.56 -20.70 2.16
C ASP A 208 -49.29 -20.09 1.58
N LEU A 209 -48.53 -19.39 2.44
CA LEU A 209 -47.25 -18.80 2.09
C LEU A 209 -46.26 -18.96 3.25
N ILE A 210 -45.05 -19.42 2.92
CA ILE A 210 -43.92 -19.44 3.85
C ILE A 210 -42.84 -18.52 3.30
N LEU A 211 -42.39 -17.56 4.11
CA LEU A 211 -41.31 -16.65 3.78
C LEU A 211 -40.09 -16.93 4.66
N ASN A 212 -38.98 -17.32 4.05
CA ASN A 212 -37.73 -17.60 4.72
C ASN A 212 -36.84 -16.35 4.76
N CYS A 213 -36.60 -15.80 5.95
CA CYS A 213 -35.81 -14.57 6.16
C CYS A 213 -34.51 -14.79 6.96
N ALA A 214 -34.20 -16.02 7.37
CA ALA A 214 -32.98 -16.36 8.08
C ALA A 214 -32.43 -17.71 7.62
N SER A 215 -31.11 -17.88 7.67
CA SER A 215 -30.48 -19.16 7.37
C SER A 215 -30.79 -20.15 8.49
N ALA A 216 -31.17 -21.38 8.12
CA ALA A 216 -31.34 -22.48 9.06
C ALA A 216 -30.65 -23.75 8.55
N ASP A 217 -30.54 -24.78 9.38
CA ASP A 217 -30.04 -26.07 8.92
C ASP A 217 -31.05 -26.82 8.04
N THR A 218 -30.61 -27.90 7.41
CA THR A 218 -31.44 -28.68 6.48
C THR A 218 -32.63 -29.36 7.18
N THR A 219 -32.51 -29.68 8.47
CA THR A 219 -33.55 -30.35 9.26
C THR A 219 -34.67 -29.36 9.56
N THR A 220 -34.31 -28.19 10.07
CA THR A 220 -35.19 -27.06 10.35
C THR A 220 -35.95 -26.64 9.09
N MET A 221 -35.25 -26.51 7.96
CA MET A 221 -35.89 -26.17 6.68
C MET A 221 -36.83 -27.27 6.19
N ARG A 222 -36.51 -28.55 6.42
CA ARG A 222 -37.42 -29.65 6.09
C ARG A 222 -38.69 -29.58 6.94
N GLU A 223 -38.56 -29.32 8.24
CA GLU A 223 -39.71 -29.15 9.15
C GLU A 223 -40.60 -28.00 8.68
N ILE A 224 -40.03 -26.80 8.47
CA ILE A 224 -40.78 -25.62 8.03
C ILE A 224 -41.43 -25.86 6.66
N SER A 225 -40.71 -26.45 5.71
CA SER A 225 -41.27 -26.75 4.38
C SER A 225 -42.45 -27.73 4.43
N ALA A 226 -42.50 -28.62 5.43
CA ALA A 226 -43.59 -29.56 5.62
C ALA A 226 -44.90 -28.86 6.04
N TRP A 227 -44.81 -27.67 6.63
CA TRP A 227 -45.96 -26.86 7.03
C TRP A 227 -46.61 -26.13 5.86
N LEU A 228 -46.05 -26.22 4.64
CA LEU A 228 -46.65 -25.57 3.48
C LEU A 228 -47.95 -26.27 3.06
N HIS A 229 -48.99 -25.51 2.74
CA HIS A 229 -50.23 -26.05 2.18
C HIS A 229 -50.00 -26.70 0.81
N ASN A 230 -50.95 -27.52 0.37
CA ASN A 230 -51.01 -27.86 -1.06
C ASN A 230 -51.29 -26.55 -1.80
N PHE A 231 -50.78 -26.34 -3.02
CA PHE A 231 -50.87 -25.03 -3.70
C PHE A 231 -50.15 -23.86 -3.00
N GLY A 232 -49.48 -24.11 -1.87
CA GLY A 232 -48.76 -23.08 -1.13
C GLY A 232 -47.50 -22.60 -1.85
N ARG A 233 -47.05 -21.40 -1.47
CA ARG A 233 -45.86 -20.73 -2.02
C ARG A 233 -44.76 -20.64 -0.96
N PHE A 234 -43.60 -21.21 -1.23
CA PHE A 234 -42.41 -21.04 -0.42
C PHE A 234 -41.50 -20.00 -1.08
N ILE A 235 -41.17 -18.95 -0.35
CA ILE A 235 -40.37 -17.83 -0.86
C ILE A 235 -39.16 -17.67 0.03
N ASP A 236 -37.98 -17.73 -0.57
CA ASP A 236 -36.71 -17.72 0.14
C ASP A 236 -35.91 -16.46 -0.19
N LEU A 237 -35.71 -15.62 0.83
CA LEU A 237 -35.01 -14.35 0.72
C LEU A 237 -33.53 -14.45 1.13
N VAL A 238 -33.08 -15.61 1.63
CA VAL A 238 -31.69 -15.82 2.09
C VAL A 238 -30.91 -16.80 1.20
N GLN A 239 -31.49 -17.24 0.09
CA GLN A 239 -30.85 -18.06 -0.95
C GLN A 239 -30.28 -19.38 -0.41
N GLN A 240 -31.12 -20.11 0.33
CA GLN A 240 -30.81 -21.40 0.91
C GLN A 240 -30.48 -22.44 -0.18
N LYS A 241 -29.29 -23.04 -0.07
CA LYS A 241 -28.87 -24.12 -0.98
C LYS A 241 -29.83 -25.32 -0.88
N ASN A 242 -30.11 -25.94 -2.03
CA ASN A 242 -30.95 -27.15 -2.18
C ASN A 242 -32.43 -27.03 -1.80
N LEU A 243 -32.98 -25.81 -1.70
CA LEU A 243 -34.38 -25.61 -1.31
C LEU A 243 -35.40 -26.31 -2.24
N GLY A 244 -35.14 -26.36 -3.54
CA GLY A 244 -36.02 -27.00 -4.52
C GLY A 244 -36.22 -28.51 -4.29
N LYS A 245 -35.34 -29.18 -3.54
CA LYS A 245 -35.53 -30.59 -3.15
C LYS A 245 -36.44 -30.76 -1.94
N LEU A 246 -36.63 -29.71 -1.13
CA LEU A 246 -37.45 -29.74 0.07
C LEU A 246 -38.93 -29.44 -0.24
N VAL A 247 -39.18 -28.62 -1.26
CA VAL A 247 -40.53 -28.20 -1.66
C VAL A 247 -40.89 -28.86 -2.99
N GLY A 248 -41.62 -29.99 -2.93
CA GLY A 248 -42.06 -30.73 -4.10
C GLY A 248 -43.46 -31.36 -3.96
N GLY A 249 -44.13 -31.59 -5.09
CA GLY A 249 -45.46 -32.19 -5.18
C GLY A 249 -46.62 -31.26 -4.78
N ASN A 250 -47.86 -31.76 -4.93
CA ASN A 250 -49.09 -31.11 -4.45
C ASN A 250 -49.29 -29.64 -4.90
N ASN A 251 -48.87 -29.31 -6.12
CA ASN A 251 -48.96 -27.95 -6.71
C ASN A 251 -48.28 -26.85 -5.89
N ARG A 252 -47.31 -27.20 -5.05
CA ARG A 252 -46.51 -26.22 -4.31
C ARG A 252 -45.53 -25.51 -5.22
N THR A 253 -45.30 -24.23 -4.97
CA THR A 253 -44.32 -23.41 -5.70
C THR A 253 -43.20 -23.00 -4.76
N CYS A 254 -41.95 -23.01 -5.24
CA CYS A 254 -40.78 -22.58 -4.48
C CYS A 254 -39.98 -21.56 -5.29
N ILE A 255 -39.69 -20.41 -4.70
CA ILE A 255 -39.05 -19.28 -5.39
C ILE A 255 -37.95 -18.72 -4.49
N SER A 256 -36.75 -18.58 -5.04
CA SER A 256 -35.65 -17.86 -4.39
C SER A 256 -35.58 -16.44 -4.95
N VAL A 257 -35.37 -15.46 -4.07
CA VAL A 257 -35.29 -14.03 -4.41
C VAL A 257 -33.90 -13.52 -4.06
N ASP A 258 -33.24 -12.91 -5.04
CA ASP A 258 -32.00 -12.19 -4.85
C ASP A 258 -32.14 -10.74 -5.32
N MET A 259 -32.13 -9.80 -4.38
CA MET A 259 -32.30 -8.38 -4.69
C MET A 259 -31.09 -7.81 -5.44
N ASN A 260 -29.89 -8.37 -5.26
CA ASN A 260 -28.70 -7.92 -6.00
C ASN A 260 -28.82 -8.29 -7.48
N SER A 261 -29.20 -9.53 -7.79
CA SER A 261 -29.52 -9.94 -9.17
C SER A 261 -30.66 -9.12 -9.79
N VAL A 262 -31.71 -8.79 -9.02
CA VAL A 262 -32.79 -7.91 -9.49
C VAL A 262 -32.25 -6.52 -9.84
N GLY A 263 -31.40 -5.93 -9.01
CA GLY A 263 -30.79 -4.62 -9.28
C GLY A 263 -29.87 -4.60 -10.50
N ASN A 264 -29.04 -5.63 -10.65
CA ASN A 264 -28.06 -5.72 -11.74
C ASN A 264 -28.70 -6.09 -13.09
N GLU A 265 -29.63 -7.05 -13.12
CA GLU A 265 -30.16 -7.61 -14.36
C GLU A 265 -31.57 -7.11 -14.72
N ARG A 266 -32.33 -6.61 -13.74
CA ARG A 266 -33.71 -6.15 -13.90
C ARG A 266 -33.94 -4.78 -13.23
N PRO A 267 -33.14 -3.75 -13.55
CA PRO A 267 -33.13 -2.46 -12.86
C PRO A 267 -34.51 -1.76 -12.84
N GLN A 268 -35.35 -2.00 -13.84
CA GLN A 268 -36.72 -1.49 -13.89
C GLN A 268 -37.61 -2.00 -12.74
N ILE A 269 -37.38 -3.23 -12.26
CA ILE A 269 -38.09 -3.79 -11.10
C ILE A 269 -37.60 -3.08 -9.84
N LEU A 270 -36.29 -2.95 -9.65
CA LEU A 270 -35.71 -2.26 -8.50
C LEU A 270 -36.22 -0.81 -8.43
N ARG A 271 -36.24 -0.08 -9.55
CA ARG A 271 -36.80 1.29 -9.62
C ARG A 271 -38.25 1.35 -9.14
N ARG A 272 -39.10 0.41 -9.57
CA ARG A 272 -40.49 0.35 -9.12
C ARG A 272 -40.57 0.08 -7.61
N LEU A 273 -39.78 -0.87 -7.11
CA LEU A 273 -39.73 -1.21 -5.68
C LEU A 273 -39.29 0.00 -4.85
N ILE A 274 -38.22 0.70 -5.25
CA ILE A 274 -37.75 1.91 -4.60
C ILE A 274 -38.84 2.98 -4.51
N SER A 275 -39.59 3.21 -5.60
CA SER A 275 -40.74 4.14 -5.59
C SER A 275 -41.81 3.72 -4.58
N GLN A 276 -42.17 2.44 -4.55
CA GLN A 276 -43.18 1.90 -3.62
C GLN A 276 -42.76 2.01 -2.16
N ILE A 277 -41.48 1.72 -1.86
CA ILE A 277 -40.94 1.84 -0.51
C ILE A 277 -40.86 3.31 -0.07
N SER A 278 -40.48 4.21 -0.98
CA SER A 278 -40.49 5.66 -0.74
C SER A 278 -41.87 6.18 -0.34
N GLU A 279 -42.91 5.79 -1.08
CA GLU A 279 -44.30 6.15 -0.78
C GLU A 279 -44.74 5.59 0.59
N CYS A 280 -44.49 4.30 0.84
CA CYS A 280 -44.81 3.67 2.11
C CYS A 280 -44.12 4.34 3.32
N LEU A 281 -42.86 4.77 3.15
CA LEU A 281 -42.11 5.43 4.22
C LEU A 281 -42.65 6.84 4.48
N THR A 282 -42.98 7.57 3.41
CA THR A 282 -43.52 8.94 3.50
C THR A 282 -44.90 8.95 4.14
N ASP A 283 -45.74 7.96 3.83
CA ASP A 283 -47.08 7.80 4.41
C ASP A 283 -47.05 7.23 5.86
N HIS A 284 -45.86 7.00 6.43
CA HIS A 284 -45.65 6.34 7.73
C HIS A 284 -46.31 4.94 7.83
N LYS A 285 -46.50 4.26 6.69
CA LYS A 285 -47.03 2.88 6.65
C LYS A 285 -45.98 1.86 7.06
N ILE A 286 -44.71 2.16 6.84
CA ILE A 286 -43.58 1.32 7.25
C ILE A 286 -42.74 2.03 8.32
N LEU A 287 -42.18 1.24 9.23
CA LEU A 287 -41.27 1.70 10.28
C LEU A 287 -39.90 1.06 10.09
N PRO A 288 -38.79 1.78 10.33
CA PRO A 288 -37.47 1.16 10.31
C PRO A 288 -37.42 -0.10 11.20
N PRO A 289 -36.79 -1.20 10.75
CA PRO A 289 -36.56 -2.36 11.59
C PRO A 289 -35.64 -1.98 12.75
N SER A 290 -35.58 -2.81 13.79
CA SER A 290 -34.57 -2.61 14.84
C SER A 290 -33.16 -2.67 14.23
N TYR A 291 -32.21 -1.91 14.76
CA TYR A 291 -30.84 -1.90 14.25
C TYR A 291 -29.80 -1.66 15.35
N TRP A 292 -28.57 -2.07 15.06
CA TRP A 292 -27.38 -1.86 15.87
C TRP A 292 -26.41 -0.99 15.08
N THR A 293 -25.76 -0.04 15.74
CA THR A 293 -24.82 0.88 15.11
C THR A 293 -23.40 0.61 15.59
N PHE A 294 -22.46 0.59 14.65
CA PHE A 294 -21.01 0.52 14.89
C PHE A 294 -20.32 1.69 14.20
N SER A 295 -19.22 2.18 14.78
CA SER A 295 -18.34 3.12 14.07
C SER A 295 -17.66 2.41 12.88
N ILE A 296 -17.28 3.16 11.84
CA ILE A 296 -16.46 2.62 10.74
C ILE A 296 -15.10 2.10 11.25
N SER A 297 -14.59 2.60 12.38
CA SER A 297 -13.41 2.08 13.06
C SER A 297 -13.59 0.67 13.63
N GLU A 298 -14.82 0.25 13.85
CA GLU A 298 -15.18 -1.04 14.47
C GLU A 298 -15.71 -2.06 13.44
N ILE A 299 -15.43 -1.84 12.16
CA ILE A 299 -15.99 -2.66 11.08
C ILE A 299 -15.67 -4.15 11.22
N GLU A 300 -14.46 -4.49 11.67
CA GLU A 300 -14.07 -5.89 11.94
C GLU A 300 -14.95 -6.53 13.02
N SER A 301 -15.28 -5.76 14.07
CA SER A 301 -16.16 -6.21 15.16
C SER A 301 -17.59 -6.39 14.66
N ALA A 302 -18.07 -5.49 13.81
CA ALA A 302 -19.39 -5.62 13.19
C ALA A 302 -19.50 -6.86 12.29
N PHE A 303 -18.45 -7.17 11.51
CA PHE A 303 -18.41 -8.36 10.65
C PHE A 303 -18.35 -9.64 11.49
N LYS A 304 -17.54 -9.67 12.56
CA LYS A 304 -17.48 -10.79 13.51
C LYS A 304 -18.82 -11.00 14.24
N LYS A 305 -19.50 -9.91 14.64
CA LYS A 305 -20.85 -9.96 15.21
C LYS A 305 -21.82 -10.64 14.24
N PHE A 306 -21.75 -10.30 12.96
CA PHE A 306 -22.56 -10.96 11.93
C PHE A 306 -22.27 -12.45 11.80
N GLN A 307 -20.99 -12.85 11.79
CA GLN A 307 -20.59 -14.26 11.71
C GLN A 307 -21.01 -15.08 12.94
N SER A 308 -21.15 -14.44 14.10
CA SER A 308 -21.43 -15.13 15.37
C SER A 308 -22.84 -15.72 15.48
N GLY A 309 -23.78 -15.36 14.60
CA GLY A 309 -25.10 -15.99 14.55
C GLY A 309 -26.25 -15.04 14.21
N SER A 310 -27.47 -15.42 14.62
CA SER A 310 -28.69 -14.67 14.33
C SER A 310 -28.65 -13.25 14.90
N ILE A 311 -28.80 -12.26 14.01
CA ILE A 311 -28.90 -10.84 14.38
C ILE A 311 -30.37 -10.45 14.44
N ASP A 312 -30.78 -9.91 15.58
CA ASP A 312 -32.07 -9.24 15.70
C ASP A 312 -31.96 -7.84 15.09
N GLY A 313 -32.63 -7.65 13.96
CA GLY A 313 -32.63 -6.40 13.20
C GLY A 313 -31.54 -6.31 12.14
N LYS A 314 -30.96 -5.12 12.00
CA LYS A 314 -29.93 -4.77 11.01
C LYS A 314 -28.65 -4.29 11.70
N LEU A 315 -27.47 -4.63 11.16
CA LEU A 315 -26.23 -3.97 11.55
C LEU A 315 -25.96 -2.78 10.63
N ILE A 316 -25.65 -1.63 11.21
CA ILE A 316 -25.37 -0.38 10.52
C ILE A 316 -23.96 0.08 10.89
N ILE A 317 -23.19 0.47 9.88
CA ILE A 317 -21.94 1.21 10.07
C ILE A 317 -22.21 2.70 9.90
N SER A 318 -21.78 3.52 10.86
CA SER A 318 -21.90 4.98 10.83
C SER A 318 -20.50 5.60 10.80
N PRO A 319 -20.04 6.13 9.64
CA PRO A 319 -18.74 6.79 9.54
C PRO A 319 -18.71 8.15 10.25
N GLY A 320 -17.82 8.31 11.22
CA GLY A 320 -17.54 9.57 11.91
C GLY A 320 -16.34 10.32 11.31
N SER A 321 -16.37 11.66 11.38
CA SER A 321 -15.26 12.52 10.90
C SER A 321 -13.94 12.36 11.66
N ARG A 322 -13.97 11.73 12.84
CA ARG A 322 -12.80 11.47 13.69
C ARG A 322 -12.45 9.98 13.77
N ASP A 323 -13.14 9.15 13.01
CA ASP A 323 -12.94 7.72 13.05
C ASP A 323 -11.62 7.39 12.35
N MET A 324 -10.84 6.51 12.98
CA MET A 324 -9.57 6.04 12.45
C MET A 324 -9.78 4.73 11.69
N VAL A 325 -9.24 4.63 10.48
CA VAL A 325 -9.31 3.42 9.66
C VAL A 325 -7.92 3.03 9.16
N LYS A 326 -7.72 1.73 8.90
CA LYS A 326 -6.53 1.26 8.16
C LYS A 326 -6.63 1.75 6.72
N ALA A 327 -5.64 2.49 6.24
CA ALA A 327 -5.62 2.99 4.87
C ALA A 327 -4.21 2.89 4.27
N THR A 328 -4.13 2.78 2.94
CA THR A 328 -2.86 2.97 2.25
C THR A 328 -2.45 4.45 2.28
N PRO A 329 -1.14 4.76 2.23
CA PRO A 329 -0.68 6.14 2.11
C PRO A 329 -1.31 6.82 0.89
N SER A 330 -1.80 8.06 1.08
CA SER A 330 -2.52 8.75 0.02
C SER A 330 -1.67 8.99 -1.22
N SER A 331 -2.21 8.62 -2.38
CA SER A 331 -1.60 8.83 -3.69
C SER A 331 -1.79 10.26 -4.22
N LYS A 332 -2.66 11.08 -3.61
CA LYS A 332 -2.75 12.53 -3.86
C LYS A 332 -1.46 13.28 -3.51
N SER A 333 -0.60 12.71 -2.67
CA SER A 333 0.74 13.24 -2.41
C SER A 333 1.72 13.10 -3.59
N SER A 334 1.29 12.55 -4.72
CA SER A 334 2.12 12.40 -5.92
C SER A 334 2.24 13.68 -6.75
N GLN A 335 1.24 14.56 -6.78
CA GLN A 335 1.25 15.77 -7.63
C GLN A 335 1.92 16.94 -6.88
N ILE A 336 3.24 16.94 -6.84
CA ILE A 336 4.04 18.00 -6.18
C ILE A 336 4.51 19.09 -7.16
N LEU A 337 4.30 18.89 -8.46
CA LEU A 337 4.65 19.83 -9.51
C LEU A 337 3.38 20.35 -10.19
N ARG A 338 3.38 21.65 -10.48
CA ARG A 338 2.28 22.31 -11.16
C ARG A 338 2.28 21.99 -12.66
N PRO A 339 1.11 21.71 -13.26
CA PRO A 339 0.99 21.49 -14.70
C PRO A 339 1.10 22.79 -15.51
N ASP A 340 0.85 23.96 -14.91
CA ASP A 340 0.89 25.28 -15.55
C ASP A 340 2.27 25.98 -15.48
N ALA A 341 3.35 25.20 -15.30
CA ALA A 341 4.70 25.71 -15.10
C ALA A 341 5.74 24.90 -15.87
N ALA A 342 6.86 25.55 -16.25
CA ALA A 342 7.99 24.92 -16.90
C ALA A 342 9.14 24.63 -15.92
N TYR A 343 9.79 23.48 -16.09
CA TYR A 343 10.94 23.05 -15.27
C TYR A 343 12.17 22.78 -16.12
N ILE A 344 13.30 23.34 -15.70
CA ILE A 344 14.57 23.25 -16.43
C ILE A 344 15.48 22.21 -15.77
N LEU A 345 15.93 21.21 -16.54
CA LEU A 345 16.94 20.24 -16.13
C LEU A 345 18.25 20.51 -16.88
N ILE A 346 19.21 21.13 -16.20
CA ILE A 346 20.57 21.35 -16.71
C ILE A 346 21.33 20.03 -16.60
N GLY A 347 21.80 19.49 -17.73
CA GLY A 347 22.32 18.11 -17.78
C GLY A 347 21.20 17.07 -17.94
N GLY A 348 19.98 17.49 -18.28
CA GLY A 348 18.80 16.63 -18.41
C GLY A 348 18.91 15.50 -19.44
N THR A 349 19.90 15.56 -20.35
CA THR A 349 20.13 14.51 -21.35
C THR A 349 20.97 13.33 -20.83
N GLY A 350 21.67 13.48 -19.70
CA GLY A 350 22.46 12.42 -19.07
C GLY A 350 21.59 11.37 -18.36
N GLY A 351 22.16 10.22 -17.99
CA GLY A 351 21.40 9.10 -17.38
C GLY A 351 20.50 9.51 -16.21
N LEU A 352 21.08 10.20 -15.21
CA LEU A 352 20.33 10.70 -14.06
C LEU A 352 19.33 11.80 -14.44
N GLY A 353 19.68 12.68 -15.38
CA GLY A 353 18.79 13.72 -15.89
C GLY A 353 17.52 13.15 -16.53
N ARG A 354 17.66 12.06 -17.31
CA ARG A 354 16.55 11.35 -17.93
C ARG A 354 15.65 10.67 -16.88
N SER A 355 16.27 10.06 -15.86
CA SER A 355 15.55 9.48 -14.71
C SER A 355 14.70 10.54 -13.98
N MET A 356 15.32 11.67 -13.62
CA MET A 356 14.61 12.79 -12.97
C MET A 356 13.48 13.33 -13.86
N ALA A 357 13.67 13.44 -15.18
CA ALA A 357 12.64 13.88 -16.09
C ALA A 357 11.40 12.96 -16.07
N ARG A 358 11.58 11.63 -16.13
CA ARG A 358 10.47 10.67 -15.99
C ARG A 358 9.74 10.86 -14.68
N TRP A 359 10.50 10.87 -13.59
CA TRP A 359 9.94 11.02 -12.26
C TRP A 359 9.16 12.33 -12.12
N MET A 360 9.68 13.45 -12.61
CA MET A 360 8.99 14.74 -12.55
C MET A 360 7.65 14.73 -13.31
N VAL A 361 7.56 14.07 -14.48
CA VAL A 361 6.26 13.92 -15.19
C VAL A 361 5.28 13.11 -14.34
N THR A 362 5.72 12.00 -13.71
CA THR A 362 4.86 11.25 -12.78
C THR A 362 4.42 12.05 -11.55
N LYS A 363 5.08 13.18 -11.27
CA LYS A 363 4.77 14.11 -10.19
C LYS A 363 4.01 15.37 -10.61
N GLY A 364 3.55 15.44 -11.86
CA GLY A 364 2.69 16.53 -12.35
C GLY A 364 3.35 17.54 -13.27
N ALA A 365 4.62 17.36 -13.62
CA ALA A 365 5.27 18.26 -14.58
C ALA A 365 4.74 18.03 -16.01
N SER A 366 4.01 19.00 -16.54
CA SER A 366 3.54 18.97 -17.94
C SER A 366 4.53 19.61 -18.92
N HIS A 367 5.50 20.40 -18.45
CA HIS A 367 6.43 21.14 -19.30
C HIS A 367 7.88 21.01 -18.80
N LEU A 368 8.72 20.31 -19.57
CA LEU A 368 10.13 20.08 -19.22
C LEU A 368 11.07 20.66 -20.28
N VAL A 369 12.18 21.24 -19.84
CA VAL A 369 13.26 21.74 -20.70
C VAL A 369 14.56 21.03 -20.33
N LEU A 370 15.01 20.11 -21.18
CA LEU A 370 16.26 19.38 -21.02
C LEU A 370 17.38 20.14 -21.74
N ILE A 371 18.38 20.57 -21.00
CA ILE A 371 19.49 21.37 -21.54
C ILE A 371 20.77 20.54 -21.59
N SER A 372 21.47 20.62 -22.72
CA SER A 372 22.83 20.12 -22.86
C SER A 372 23.63 20.93 -23.89
N ARG A 373 24.95 20.74 -23.92
CA ARG A 373 25.84 21.42 -24.90
C ARG A 373 25.59 20.95 -26.35
N SER A 374 25.09 19.73 -26.55
CA SER A 374 24.77 19.21 -27.89
C SER A 374 23.36 19.57 -28.33
N GLY A 375 22.40 19.66 -27.40
CA GLY A 375 20.99 19.93 -27.69
C GLY A 375 20.31 18.89 -28.58
N SER A 376 20.89 17.69 -28.71
CA SER A 376 20.43 16.65 -29.64
C SER A 376 19.42 15.71 -29.00
N ALA A 377 18.22 15.62 -29.57
CA ALA A 377 17.22 14.60 -29.22
C ALA A 377 17.44 13.32 -30.05
N THR A 378 18.48 12.55 -29.72
CA THR A 378 18.85 11.32 -30.44
C THR A 378 19.03 10.14 -29.47
N GLY A 379 18.86 8.90 -29.96
CA GLY A 379 19.01 7.69 -29.15
C GLY A 379 18.11 7.69 -27.90
N LYS A 380 18.66 7.36 -26.73
CA LYS A 380 17.96 7.32 -25.43
C LYS A 380 17.24 8.63 -25.06
N VAL A 381 17.71 9.79 -25.56
CA VAL A 381 17.04 11.07 -25.30
C VAL A 381 15.76 11.20 -26.14
N LYS A 382 15.77 10.69 -27.37
CA LYS A 382 14.57 10.66 -28.21
C LYS A 382 13.53 9.70 -27.64
N GLU A 383 13.96 8.51 -27.23
CA GLU A 383 13.09 7.52 -26.57
C GLU A 383 12.40 8.13 -25.34
N LEU A 384 13.13 8.88 -24.51
CA LEU A 384 12.55 9.62 -23.39
C LEU A 384 11.51 10.66 -23.84
N VAL A 385 11.82 11.46 -24.85
CA VAL A 385 10.89 12.49 -25.34
C VAL A 385 9.60 11.84 -25.85
N ASP A 386 9.70 10.78 -26.65
CA ASP A 386 8.55 10.06 -27.20
C ASP A 386 7.69 9.42 -26.08
N GLU A 387 8.35 8.81 -25.09
CA GLU A 387 7.72 8.24 -23.88
C GLU A 387 6.93 9.30 -23.11
N LEU A 388 7.56 10.43 -22.77
CA LEU A 388 6.92 11.47 -21.96
C LEU A 388 5.85 12.27 -22.72
N THR A 389 5.99 12.39 -24.04
CA THR A 389 4.96 12.99 -24.90
C THR A 389 3.69 12.14 -24.91
N THR A 390 3.83 10.81 -24.88
CA THR A 390 2.70 9.88 -24.77
C THR A 390 1.95 10.04 -23.44
N LEU A 391 2.65 10.43 -22.37
CA LEU A 391 2.08 10.77 -21.07
C LEU A 391 1.51 12.20 -21.00
N GLY A 392 1.47 12.93 -22.12
CA GLY A 392 0.90 14.28 -22.20
C GLY A 392 1.85 15.41 -21.80
N ALA A 393 3.14 15.14 -21.58
CA ALA A 393 4.12 16.16 -21.25
C ALA A 393 4.75 16.78 -22.51
N ASN A 394 4.93 18.10 -22.51
CA ASN A 394 5.69 18.82 -23.52
C ASN A 394 7.17 18.90 -23.10
N VAL A 395 8.02 18.12 -23.76
CA VAL A 395 9.47 18.04 -23.46
C VAL A 395 10.29 18.71 -24.57
N LEU A 396 10.99 19.77 -24.22
CA LEU A 396 11.90 20.49 -25.11
C LEU A 396 13.35 20.11 -24.80
N VAL A 397 14.09 19.67 -25.82
CA VAL A 397 15.55 19.54 -25.75
C VAL A 397 16.17 20.79 -26.38
N ARG A 398 17.06 21.47 -25.66
CA ARG A 398 17.72 22.70 -26.14
C ARG A 398 19.23 22.66 -25.97
N LYS A 399 19.90 23.28 -26.95
CA LYS A 399 21.35 23.49 -26.92
C LYS A 399 21.63 24.73 -26.09
N CYS A 400 22.28 24.57 -24.94
CA CYS A 400 22.76 25.71 -24.17
C CYS A 400 24.02 25.33 -23.39
N ASP A 401 25.04 26.17 -23.53
CA ASP A 401 26.24 26.10 -22.71
C ASP A 401 26.05 27.02 -21.50
N VAL A 402 25.80 26.41 -20.35
CA VAL A 402 25.43 27.12 -19.13
C VAL A 402 26.56 27.99 -18.58
N ALA A 403 27.81 27.72 -18.94
CA ALA A 403 28.95 28.56 -18.56
C ALA A 403 28.97 29.90 -19.32
N ARG A 404 28.23 30.02 -20.43
CA ARG A 404 28.16 31.23 -21.27
C ARG A 404 26.87 31.99 -20.97
N LYS A 405 26.99 33.17 -20.36
CA LYS A 405 25.86 34.06 -20.03
C LYS A 405 24.93 34.29 -21.22
N ASP A 406 25.46 34.66 -22.38
CA ASP A 406 24.66 34.94 -23.59
C ASP A 406 23.85 33.72 -24.05
N SER A 407 24.35 32.49 -23.83
CA SER A 407 23.63 31.26 -24.16
C SER A 407 22.44 31.03 -23.23
N VAL A 408 22.59 31.34 -21.94
CA VAL A 408 21.52 31.23 -20.93
C VAL A 408 20.45 32.29 -21.20
N ASP A 409 20.86 33.52 -21.48
CA ASP A 409 19.95 34.63 -21.79
C ASP A 409 19.15 34.34 -23.07
N ASN A 410 19.79 33.84 -24.12
CA ASN A 410 19.11 33.46 -25.37
C ASN A 410 18.10 32.33 -25.17
N LEU A 411 18.46 31.31 -24.40
CA LEU A 411 17.54 30.21 -24.07
C LEU A 411 16.27 30.76 -23.40
N LEU A 412 16.43 31.56 -22.35
CA LEU A 412 15.31 32.04 -21.54
C LEU A 412 14.46 33.10 -22.25
N SER A 413 15.07 33.92 -23.11
CA SER A 413 14.40 35.07 -23.73
C SER A 413 13.85 34.83 -25.14
N ASN A 414 14.30 33.77 -25.83
CA ASN A 414 13.92 33.50 -27.21
C ASN A 414 13.48 32.05 -27.45
N GLU A 415 14.07 31.07 -26.78
CA GLU A 415 13.79 29.64 -27.08
C GLU A 415 12.63 29.07 -26.26
N LEU A 416 12.19 29.78 -25.21
CA LEU A 416 11.13 29.38 -24.28
C LEU A 416 9.89 30.29 -24.33
N ASP A 417 9.76 31.18 -25.33
CA ASP A 417 8.68 32.17 -25.42
C ASP A 417 7.26 31.56 -25.42
N ASN A 418 7.13 30.32 -25.90
CA ASN A 418 5.86 29.58 -25.96
C ASN A 418 5.65 28.63 -24.76
N MET A 419 6.50 28.69 -23.74
CA MET A 419 6.39 27.87 -22.53
C MET A 419 5.75 28.64 -21.38
N PRO A 420 5.08 27.95 -20.44
CA PRO A 420 4.65 28.59 -19.20
C PRO A 420 5.84 29.14 -18.39
N PRO A 421 5.60 30.00 -17.38
CA PRO A 421 6.65 30.54 -16.54
C PRO A 421 7.54 29.45 -15.93
N VAL A 422 8.85 29.68 -15.90
CA VAL A 422 9.79 28.77 -15.26
C VAL A 422 9.59 28.85 -13.75
N ARG A 423 9.33 27.70 -13.11
CA ARG A 423 9.14 27.61 -11.66
C ARG A 423 10.18 26.75 -10.97
N GLY A 424 10.94 25.93 -11.69
CA GLY A 424 11.97 25.11 -11.06
C GLY A 424 13.17 24.86 -11.94
N VAL A 425 14.33 24.77 -11.29
CA VAL A 425 15.60 24.43 -11.92
C VAL A 425 16.26 23.29 -11.16
N VAL A 426 16.68 22.26 -11.89
CA VAL A 426 17.58 21.21 -11.39
C VAL A 426 18.92 21.37 -12.10
N HIS A 427 19.96 21.69 -11.34
CA HIS A 427 21.31 21.87 -11.86
C HIS A 427 22.15 20.61 -11.67
N GLY A 428 22.22 19.77 -12.71
CA GLY A 428 22.97 18.52 -12.74
C GLY A 428 24.06 18.46 -13.81
N ALA A 429 24.57 19.60 -14.29
CA ALA A 429 25.70 19.58 -15.21
C ALA A 429 26.97 19.06 -14.51
N MET A 430 27.71 18.22 -15.23
CA MET A 430 28.91 17.60 -14.72
C MET A 430 29.89 17.34 -15.86
N VAL A 431 31.15 17.69 -15.61
CA VAL A 431 32.30 17.35 -16.44
C VAL A 431 33.40 16.86 -15.50
N LEU A 432 34.00 15.70 -15.79
CA LEU A 432 35.09 15.12 -15.02
C LEU A 432 36.41 15.17 -15.78
N ARG A 433 37.48 15.50 -15.05
CA ARG A 433 38.89 15.44 -15.47
C ARG A 433 39.70 15.03 -14.25
N ASP A 434 39.72 13.73 -13.98
CA ASP A 434 40.34 13.18 -12.78
C ASP A 434 41.86 13.13 -12.97
N VAL A 435 42.56 13.93 -12.17
CA VAL A 435 44.01 14.09 -12.24
C VAL A 435 44.54 14.51 -10.87
N LEU A 436 45.71 13.98 -10.50
CA LEU A 436 46.39 14.43 -9.28
C LEU A 436 46.65 15.94 -9.35
N PHE A 437 46.46 16.63 -8.23
CA PHE A 437 46.55 18.10 -8.16
C PHE A 437 47.87 18.63 -8.74
N GLU A 438 48.99 17.97 -8.45
CA GLU A 438 50.33 18.34 -8.94
C GLU A 438 50.48 18.29 -10.48
N LYS A 439 49.61 17.53 -11.15
CA LYS A 439 49.60 17.35 -12.61
C LYS A 439 48.45 18.08 -13.29
N MET A 440 47.57 18.73 -12.52
CA MET A 440 46.39 19.40 -13.03
C MET A 440 46.78 20.67 -13.77
N THR A 441 46.42 20.74 -15.05
CA THR A 441 46.57 21.97 -15.83
C THR A 441 45.44 22.96 -15.51
N TYR A 442 45.69 24.25 -15.78
CA TYR A 442 44.65 25.28 -15.60
C TYR A 442 43.43 25.04 -16.50
N GLU A 443 43.62 24.50 -17.71
CA GLU A 443 42.55 24.16 -18.64
C GLU A 443 41.65 23.04 -18.10
N GLU A 444 42.24 21.98 -17.54
CA GLU A 444 41.49 20.89 -16.90
C GLU A 444 40.70 21.37 -15.68
N TYR A 445 41.33 22.20 -14.84
CA TYR A 445 40.66 22.82 -13.69
C TYR A 445 39.44 23.64 -14.12
N THR A 446 39.64 24.53 -15.09
CA THR A 446 38.62 25.44 -15.61
C THR A 446 37.46 24.66 -16.24
N THR A 447 37.77 23.65 -17.06
CA THR A 447 36.79 22.78 -17.71
C THR A 447 35.83 22.10 -16.73
N VAL A 448 36.34 21.67 -15.56
CA VAL A 448 35.53 21.00 -14.53
C VAL A 448 34.66 22.02 -13.77
N ILE A 449 35.21 23.18 -13.46
CA ILE A 449 34.56 24.18 -12.61
C ILE A 449 33.46 24.96 -13.31
N GLU A 450 33.70 25.43 -14.54
CA GLU A 450 32.83 26.41 -15.23
C GLU A 450 31.38 25.93 -15.31
N SER A 451 31.16 24.64 -15.60
CA SER A 451 29.81 24.09 -15.77
C SER A 451 28.93 24.18 -14.52
N LYS A 452 29.53 24.11 -13.32
CA LYS A 452 28.83 24.20 -12.03
C LYS A 452 28.84 25.62 -11.47
N VAL A 453 29.99 26.30 -11.56
CA VAL A 453 30.15 27.63 -10.96
C VAL A 453 29.47 28.70 -11.81
N GLU A 454 29.97 28.92 -13.03
CA GLU A 454 29.37 29.90 -13.95
C GLU A 454 27.97 29.48 -14.35
N GLY A 455 27.72 28.17 -14.52
CA GLY A 455 26.39 27.62 -14.76
C GLY A 455 25.36 28.05 -13.71
N ALA A 456 25.64 27.82 -12.43
CA ALA A 456 24.75 28.23 -11.35
C ALA A 456 24.59 29.75 -11.27
N TRP A 457 25.68 30.51 -11.46
CA TRP A 457 25.67 31.97 -11.37
C TRP A 457 24.86 32.63 -12.50
N ASN A 458 25.03 32.15 -13.73
CA ASN A 458 24.29 32.65 -14.90
C ASN A 458 22.79 32.40 -14.75
N PHE A 459 22.38 31.19 -14.36
CA PHE A 459 20.96 30.90 -14.10
C PHE A 459 20.40 31.66 -12.90
N HIS A 460 21.20 31.90 -11.85
CA HIS A 460 20.79 32.78 -10.76
C HIS A 460 20.49 34.19 -11.28
N HIS A 461 21.39 34.81 -12.02
CA HIS A 461 21.16 36.18 -12.51
C HIS A 461 20.01 36.29 -13.49
N ALA A 462 19.84 35.29 -14.35
CA ALA A 462 18.77 35.29 -15.35
C ALA A 462 17.38 35.03 -14.74
N LEU A 463 17.30 34.29 -13.63
CA LEU A 463 16.03 33.92 -12.99
C LEU A 463 15.76 34.59 -11.63
N LYS A 464 16.66 35.43 -11.11
CA LYS A 464 16.50 36.05 -9.77
C LYS A 464 15.22 36.85 -9.58
N SER A 465 14.67 37.41 -10.66
CA SER A 465 13.41 38.17 -10.63
C SER A 465 12.19 37.30 -10.88
N GLN A 466 12.35 36.02 -11.22
CA GLN A 466 11.26 35.07 -11.37
C GLN A 466 10.94 34.42 -10.02
N GLN A 467 9.66 34.15 -9.80
CA GLN A 467 9.20 33.46 -8.60
C GLN A 467 9.34 31.95 -8.78
N LEU A 468 10.58 31.45 -8.64
CA LEU A 468 10.85 30.02 -8.60
C LEU A 468 10.24 29.40 -7.34
N ASP A 469 9.75 28.18 -7.46
CA ASP A 469 9.33 27.31 -6.36
C ASP A 469 10.55 26.56 -5.80
N PHE A 470 11.50 26.16 -6.65
CA PHE A 470 12.74 25.49 -6.22
C PHE A 470 13.95 25.74 -7.13
N PHE A 471 15.15 25.62 -6.54
CA PHE A 471 16.42 25.51 -7.27
C PHE A 471 17.25 24.39 -6.63
N VAL A 472 17.37 23.24 -7.28
CA VAL A 472 18.09 22.08 -6.73
C VAL A 472 19.45 21.95 -7.41
N ALA A 473 20.53 22.09 -6.64
CA ALA A 473 21.89 21.85 -7.11
C ALA A 473 22.30 20.40 -6.80
N ILE A 474 22.56 19.61 -7.84
CA ILE A 474 23.14 18.27 -7.68
C ILE A 474 24.64 18.44 -7.46
N SER A 475 25.04 18.24 -6.22
CA SER A 475 26.41 18.34 -5.71
C SER A 475 26.99 16.94 -5.48
N SER A 476 28.07 16.84 -4.72
CA SER A 476 28.66 15.55 -4.35
C SER A 476 29.28 15.58 -2.97
N ALA A 477 29.22 14.45 -2.26
CA ALA A 477 29.92 14.26 -0.99
C ALA A 477 31.43 14.54 -1.08
N ALA A 478 32.03 14.41 -2.28
CA ALA A 478 33.42 14.80 -2.54
C ALA A 478 33.71 16.28 -2.19
N GLY A 479 32.71 17.18 -2.24
CA GLY A 479 32.85 18.57 -1.78
C GLY A 479 33.07 18.72 -0.27
N ALA A 480 32.71 17.70 0.53
CA ALA A 480 32.87 17.67 1.98
C ALA A 480 34.10 16.85 2.40
N VAL A 481 34.24 15.63 1.88
CA VAL A 481 35.31 14.69 2.27
C VAL A 481 36.54 14.75 1.38
N GLY A 482 36.44 15.36 0.20
CA GLY A 482 37.44 15.29 -0.86
C GLY A 482 37.42 13.94 -1.57
N ASN A 483 38.08 13.86 -2.72
CA ASN A 483 38.42 12.58 -3.34
C ASN A 483 39.77 12.72 -4.07
N ARG A 484 40.58 11.66 -4.05
CA ARG A 484 41.91 11.69 -4.68
C ARG A 484 41.74 11.83 -6.20
N GLY A 485 42.49 12.75 -6.81
CA GLY A 485 42.38 13.05 -8.24
C GLY A 485 41.22 13.99 -8.62
N GLN A 486 40.36 14.38 -7.67
CA GLN A 486 39.15 15.16 -7.93
C GLN A 486 39.17 16.54 -7.27
N ALA A 487 40.33 17.22 -7.28
CA ALA A 487 40.47 18.52 -6.63
C ALA A 487 39.55 19.60 -7.23
N ALA A 488 39.52 19.74 -8.55
CA ALA A 488 38.64 20.68 -9.25
C ALA A 488 37.15 20.34 -9.05
N TYR A 489 36.81 19.05 -9.10
CA TYR A 489 35.44 18.57 -8.89
C TYR A 489 34.94 18.82 -7.47
N SER A 490 35.78 18.56 -6.47
CA SER A 490 35.49 18.85 -5.07
C SER A 490 35.25 20.35 -4.88
N ALA A 491 36.13 21.20 -5.43
CA ALA A 491 35.98 22.66 -5.37
C ALA A 491 34.68 23.16 -6.01
N ALA A 492 34.31 22.63 -7.19
CA ALA A 492 33.07 22.99 -7.88
C ALA A 492 31.81 22.65 -7.04
N ASN A 493 31.81 21.49 -6.38
CA ASN A 493 30.70 21.06 -5.53
C ASN A 493 30.64 21.85 -4.22
N THR A 494 31.79 22.15 -3.60
CA THR A 494 31.85 23.05 -2.44
C THR A 494 31.29 24.45 -2.79
N PHE A 495 31.56 24.95 -3.99
CA PHE A 495 30.94 26.20 -4.46
C PHE A 495 29.42 26.08 -4.55
N LEU A 496 28.86 25.02 -5.15
CA LEU A 496 27.41 24.84 -5.25
C LEU A 496 26.73 24.85 -3.86
N ASN A 497 27.38 24.24 -2.88
CA ASN A 497 26.89 24.21 -1.51
C ASN A 497 26.85 25.62 -0.91
N ALA A 498 27.93 26.39 -1.06
CA ALA A 498 27.99 27.78 -0.61
C ALA A 498 27.01 28.69 -1.38
N PHE A 499 26.82 28.44 -2.68
CA PHE A 499 25.90 29.16 -3.54
C PHE A 499 24.44 28.94 -3.12
N VAL A 500 24.06 27.72 -2.72
CA VAL A 500 22.73 27.45 -2.15
C VAL A 500 22.51 28.28 -0.90
N GLN A 501 23.50 28.33 0.01
CA GLN A 501 23.42 29.18 1.21
C GLN A 501 23.31 30.67 0.87
N HIS A 502 24.03 31.13 -0.15
CA HIS A 502 23.89 32.50 -0.64
C HIS A 502 22.47 32.80 -1.14
N ARG A 503 21.88 31.92 -1.96
CA ARG A 503 20.48 32.09 -2.44
C ARG A 503 19.48 32.13 -1.28
N LEU A 504 19.61 31.24 -0.31
CA LEU A 504 18.76 31.21 0.88
C LEU A 504 18.87 32.50 1.69
N SER A 505 20.08 33.08 1.82
CA SER A 505 20.28 34.37 2.49
C SER A 505 19.57 35.55 1.82
N LEU A 506 19.25 35.41 0.53
CA LEU A 506 18.46 36.38 -0.25
C LEU A 506 16.95 36.09 -0.22
N GLY A 507 16.51 35.06 0.52
CA GLY A 507 15.12 34.59 0.55
C GLY A 507 14.69 33.84 -0.71
N LEU A 508 15.63 33.42 -1.56
CA LEU A 508 15.34 32.66 -2.78
C LEU A 508 15.42 31.15 -2.49
N PRO A 509 14.50 30.33 -3.03
CA PRO A 509 14.52 28.90 -2.78
C PRO A 509 15.75 28.26 -3.43
N ALA A 510 16.39 27.38 -2.67
CA ALA A 510 17.52 26.59 -3.11
C ALA A 510 17.76 25.37 -2.20
N SER A 511 18.31 24.28 -2.74
CA SER A 511 18.81 23.14 -1.99
C SER A 511 20.02 22.50 -2.67
N SER A 512 20.95 21.95 -1.91
CA SER A 512 22.06 21.13 -2.41
C SER A 512 21.91 19.67 -2.00
N LEU A 513 22.09 18.78 -2.96
CA LEU A 513 22.12 17.33 -2.76
C LEU A 513 23.55 16.84 -3.02
N ASP A 514 24.31 16.60 -1.95
CA ASP A 514 25.69 16.12 -2.00
C ASP A 514 25.68 14.59 -2.06
N LEU A 515 25.51 14.09 -3.28
CA LEU A 515 25.35 12.67 -3.52
C LEU A 515 26.69 11.92 -3.44
N THR A 516 26.66 10.73 -2.87
CA THR A 516 27.68 9.69 -3.06
C THR A 516 27.47 8.98 -4.39
N ALA A 517 28.31 7.98 -4.67
CA ALA A 517 28.19 7.19 -5.88
C ALA A 517 26.78 6.60 -6.05
N ILE A 518 26.23 6.77 -7.26
CA ILE A 518 24.92 6.24 -7.65
C ILE A 518 25.15 4.93 -8.41
N SER A 519 24.58 3.83 -7.93
CA SER A 519 24.97 2.48 -8.35
C SER A 519 24.30 1.97 -9.63
N ASP A 520 23.09 2.43 -9.93
CA ASP A 520 22.20 1.84 -10.95
C ASP A 520 21.87 2.79 -12.12
N VAL A 521 22.19 4.09 -12.02
CA VAL A 521 21.97 5.07 -13.09
C VAL A 521 23.07 6.14 -13.18
N GLY A 522 23.35 6.61 -14.40
CA GLY A 522 24.29 7.71 -14.64
C GLY A 522 25.71 7.22 -14.97
N TYR A 523 26.72 8.05 -14.64
CA TYR A 523 28.11 7.85 -15.07
C TYR A 523 28.68 6.47 -14.69
N LEU A 524 28.45 6.01 -13.45
CA LEU A 524 28.98 4.73 -12.96
C LEU A 524 28.29 3.52 -13.57
N ALA A 525 26.98 3.61 -13.85
CA ALA A 525 26.26 2.55 -14.55
C ALA A 525 26.66 2.44 -16.04
N GLU A 526 27.21 3.50 -16.61
CA GLU A 526 27.67 3.56 -18.00
C GLU A 526 29.20 3.32 -18.16
N ASP A 527 29.97 3.25 -17.06
CA ASP A 527 31.43 3.05 -17.03
C ASP A 527 31.87 2.02 -15.96
N ALA A 528 32.21 0.81 -16.41
CA ALA A 528 32.57 -0.31 -15.54
C ALA A 528 33.91 -0.13 -14.80
N GLU A 529 34.85 0.64 -15.35
CA GLU A 529 36.15 0.88 -14.73
C GLU A 529 36.00 1.90 -13.59
N ALA A 530 35.21 2.95 -13.81
CA ALA A 530 34.85 3.92 -12.78
C ALA A 530 34.05 3.26 -11.63
N ALA A 531 33.12 2.35 -11.93
CA ALA A 531 32.37 1.60 -10.92
C ALA A 531 33.29 0.75 -10.03
N ALA A 532 34.29 0.07 -10.61
CA ALA A 532 35.26 -0.73 -9.88
C ALA A 532 36.17 0.12 -8.98
N GLU A 533 36.59 1.31 -9.44
CA GLU A 533 37.43 2.22 -8.67
C GLU A 533 36.68 2.84 -7.48
N VAL A 534 35.41 3.21 -7.68
CA VAL A 534 34.53 3.70 -6.60
C VAL A 534 34.33 2.63 -5.53
N MET A 535 34.03 1.39 -5.93
CA MET A 535 33.87 0.27 -5.00
C MET A 535 35.14 0.01 -4.17
N LYS A 536 36.31 0.23 -4.78
CA LYS A 536 37.62 0.09 -4.12
C LYS A 536 37.94 1.22 -3.13
N ASN A 537 37.50 2.45 -3.40
CA ASN A 537 37.93 3.65 -2.65
C ASN A 537 36.89 4.18 -1.65
N LEU A 538 35.60 4.07 -1.97
CA LEU A 538 34.49 4.57 -1.14
C LEU A 538 33.71 3.44 -0.45
N GLY A 539 34.01 2.18 -0.77
CA GLY A 539 33.31 1.01 -0.21
C GLY A 539 31.89 0.86 -0.77
N SER A 540 31.03 0.18 -0.02
CA SER A 540 29.65 -0.17 -0.44
C SER A 540 28.59 0.89 -0.13
N ASP A 541 28.96 2.11 0.28
CA ASP A 541 28.02 3.15 0.73
C ASP A 541 27.52 4.02 -0.46
N THR A 542 26.92 3.34 -1.43
CA THR A 542 26.27 3.93 -2.61
C THR A 542 24.81 4.24 -2.36
N ILE A 543 24.22 5.13 -3.15
CA ILE A 543 22.77 5.30 -3.21
C ILE A 543 22.22 4.79 -4.55
N CYS A 544 20.93 4.48 -4.60
CA CYS A 544 20.25 4.09 -5.84
C CYS A 544 19.41 5.22 -6.43
N GLU A 545 18.94 5.02 -7.68
CA GLU A 545 18.08 5.95 -8.41
C GLU A 545 16.87 6.38 -7.58
N ALA A 546 16.18 5.42 -6.94
CA ALA A 546 14.99 5.68 -6.15
C ALA A 546 15.25 6.63 -4.97
N GLU A 547 16.41 6.52 -4.33
CA GLU A 547 16.82 7.40 -3.22
C GLU A 547 17.10 8.82 -3.72
N VAL A 548 17.77 8.96 -4.88
CA VAL A 548 18.01 10.27 -5.49
C VAL A 548 16.69 10.96 -5.85
N LEU A 549 15.74 10.22 -6.44
CA LEU A 549 14.41 10.75 -6.78
C LEU A 549 13.61 11.13 -5.53
N ALA A 550 13.72 10.36 -4.45
CA ALA A 550 13.11 10.70 -3.16
C ALA A 550 13.70 11.99 -2.57
N LEU A 551 15.02 12.16 -2.63
CA LEU A 551 15.71 13.39 -2.20
C LEU A 551 15.34 14.60 -3.05
N LEU A 552 15.19 14.42 -4.36
CA LEU A 552 14.68 15.45 -5.26
C LEU A 552 13.27 15.89 -4.83
N GLY A 553 12.38 14.94 -4.51
CA GLY A 553 11.05 15.26 -3.99
C GLY A 553 11.08 15.96 -2.63
N ALA A 554 11.98 15.57 -1.74
CA ALA A 554 12.16 16.26 -0.46
C ALA A 554 12.65 17.71 -0.66
N ALA A 555 13.55 17.95 -1.62
CA ALA A 555 14.03 19.29 -1.97
C ALA A 555 12.90 20.16 -2.57
N ILE A 556 12.14 19.62 -3.52
CA ILE A 556 11.02 20.33 -4.18
C ILE A 556 9.92 20.68 -3.16
N THR A 557 9.64 19.79 -2.20
CA THR A 557 8.58 20.00 -1.18
C THR A 557 9.06 20.78 0.04
N GLY A 558 10.30 21.27 0.05
CA GLY A 558 10.87 22.08 1.15
C GLY A 558 11.17 21.30 2.43
N LYS A 559 11.11 19.96 2.41
CA LYS A 559 11.34 19.10 3.58
C LYS A 559 12.79 19.10 4.06
N LEU A 560 13.72 19.57 3.23
CA LEU A 560 15.14 19.69 3.58
C LEU A 560 15.47 20.94 4.41
N SER A 561 14.49 21.79 4.73
CA SER A 561 14.73 22.99 5.55
C SER A 561 15.31 22.67 6.93
N THR A 562 15.00 21.49 7.48
CA THR A 562 15.50 21.02 8.78
C THR A 562 17.01 20.77 8.81
N CYS A 563 17.61 20.48 7.65
CA CYS A 563 19.06 20.34 7.45
C CYS A 563 19.65 21.53 6.67
N ASN A 564 19.08 22.73 6.83
CA ASN A 564 19.51 23.95 6.15
C ASN A 564 19.58 23.80 4.61
N ASN A 565 18.66 22.99 4.06
CA ASN A 565 18.57 22.63 2.64
C ASN A 565 19.87 22.04 2.06
N HIS A 566 20.69 21.42 2.90
CA HIS A 566 21.95 20.79 2.51
C HIS A 566 21.94 19.34 2.99
N THR A 567 21.89 18.41 2.05
CA THR A 567 21.86 16.97 2.35
C THR A 567 23.11 16.30 1.81
N ILE A 568 23.79 15.50 2.64
CA ILE A 568 24.95 14.68 2.25
C ILE A 568 24.60 13.21 2.46
N THR A 569 24.79 12.38 1.43
CA THR A 569 24.52 10.93 1.51
C THR A 569 25.80 10.11 1.70
N GLY A 570 25.66 8.83 2.06
CA GLY A 570 26.76 7.84 2.07
C GLY A 570 28.00 8.22 2.88
N MET A 571 27.78 8.78 4.07
CA MET A 571 28.82 9.23 5.00
C MET A 571 28.99 8.27 6.20
N ARG A 572 28.72 6.97 6.02
CA ARG A 572 28.85 5.99 7.09
C ARG A 572 30.33 5.67 7.34
N ILE A 573 30.73 5.67 8.61
CA ILE A 573 32.05 5.17 9.02
C ILE A 573 31.96 3.65 9.12
N THR A 574 32.58 2.95 8.15
CA THR A 574 32.64 1.49 8.06
C THR A 574 33.95 0.95 8.62
N THR A 575 34.11 -0.38 8.66
CA THR A 575 35.37 -1.05 9.06
C THR A 575 35.88 -1.86 7.86
N PRO A 576 37.09 -1.59 7.32
CA PRO A 576 38.05 -0.58 7.78
C PRO A 576 37.56 0.87 7.55
N PRO A 577 38.01 1.83 8.38
CA PRO A 577 37.54 3.21 8.31
C PRO A 577 37.85 3.87 6.96
N PRO A 578 36.91 4.61 6.36
CA PRO A 578 37.14 5.36 5.13
C PRO A 578 38.30 6.36 5.26
N PHE A 579 39.00 6.64 4.15
CA PHE A 579 40.23 7.45 4.15
C PHE A 579 40.06 8.86 4.75
N TRP A 580 38.86 9.44 4.67
CA TRP A 580 38.57 10.80 5.11
C TRP A 580 38.41 10.92 6.63
N THR A 581 38.18 9.81 7.35
CA THR A 581 37.95 9.81 8.81
C THR A 581 39.12 10.32 9.64
N ASN A 582 40.34 10.26 9.09
CA ASN A 582 41.56 10.75 9.73
C ASN A 582 41.72 12.27 9.69
N ASP A 583 40.93 12.96 8.86
CA ASP A 583 40.94 14.41 8.84
C ASP A 583 40.32 14.98 10.12
N SER A 584 41.00 15.95 10.71
CA SER A 584 40.62 16.66 11.94
C SER A 584 39.16 17.14 11.95
N LYS A 585 38.60 17.55 10.80
CA LYS A 585 37.22 18.01 10.66
C LYS A 585 36.18 16.92 10.98
N PHE A 586 36.54 15.64 10.85
CA PHE A 586 35.66 14.51 11.12
C PHE A 586 35.97 13.80 12.45
N LYS A 587 36.87 14.35 13.28
CA LYS A 587 37.29 13.75 14.56
C LYS A 587 36.09 13.37 15.44
N HIS A 588 35.10 14.24 15.57
CA HIS A 588 33.93 13.97 16.42
C HIS A 588 33.07 12.83 15.90
N LEU A 589 32.87 12.73 14.58
CA LEU A 589 32.14 11.61 13.97
C LEU A 589 32.89 10.30 14.17
N ARG A 590 34.22 10.31 13.97
CA ARG A 590 35.06 9.13 14.19
C ARG A 590 35.02 8.66 15.64
N LEU A 591 35.21 9.55 16.62
CA LEU A 591 35.17 9.20 18.04
C LEU A 591 33.81 8.64 18.46
N ALA A 592 32.71 9.21 17.95
CA ALA A 592 31.37 8.70 18.22
C ALA A 592 31.14 7.31 17.61
N ALA A 593 31.62 7.06 16.39
CA ALA A 593 31.53 5.75 15.74
C ALA A 593 32.37 4.70 16.47
N GLU A 594 33.58 5.05 16.90
CA GLU A 594 34.46 4.20 17.72
C GLU A 594 33.78 3.85 19.07
N ALA A 595 33.16 4.82 19.73
CA ALA A 595 32.44 4.60 20.99
C ALA A 595 31.20 3.72 20.82
N ALA A 596 30.42 3.91 19.75
CA ALA A 596 29.26 3.08 19.45
C ALA A 596 29.64 1.62 19.13
N GLN A 597 30.82 1.40 18.53
CA GLN A 597 31.36 0.06 18.32
C GLN A 597 31.84 -0.60 19.63
N SER A 598 32.19 0.18 20.66
CA SER A 598 32.58 -0.37 21.98
C SER A 598 31.40 -0.71 22.90
N ASP A 599 30.22 -0.10 22.71
CA ASP A 599 29.01 -0.35 23.53
C ASP A 599 28.06 -1.42 22.95
N GLY A 600 28.28 -1.86 21.70
CA GLY A 600 27.62 -3.04 21.14
C GLY A 600 28.19 -4.31 21.74
N GLN A 601 27.31 -5.22 22.19
CA GLN A 601 27.63 -6.54 22.77
C GLN A 601 28.91 -7.18 22.21
N ALA A 602 29.68 -7.74 23.14
CA ALA A 602 30.85 -8.58 22.91
C ALA A 602 30.54 -9.83 22.07
N ASP A 603 30.25 -9.67 20.77
CA ASP A 603 30.76 -10.61 19.79
C ASP A 603 32.21 -10.18 19.55
N VAL A 604 33.09 -10.80 20.32
CA VAL A 604 34.52 -10.74 20.09
C VAL A 604 34.70 -11.25 18.66
N ASN A 605 34.88 -10.35 17.70
CA ASN A 605 35.48 -10.69 16.43
C ASN A 605 36.93 -11.02 16.78
N ILE A 606 37.14 -12.25 17.25
CA ILE A 606 38.42 -12.75 17.75
C ILE A 606 39.39 -12.61 16.59
N SER A 607 40.26 -11.61 16.65
CA SER A 607 41.37 -11.53 15.73
C SER A 607 42.31 -12.67 16.08
N PHE A 608 42.11 -13.82 15.43
CA PHE A 608 42.93 -15.02 15.62
C PHE A 608 44.41 -14.72 15.35
N ASN A 609 44.70 -13.74 14.47
CA ASN A 609 46.04 -13.18 14.27
C ASN A 609 46.65 -12.61 15.56
N THR A 610 45.88 -11.84 16.32
CA THR A 610 46.32 -11.23 17.58
C THR A 610 46.49 -12.27 18.68
N LEU A 611 45.55 -13.22 18.80
CA LEU A 611 45.66 -14.31 19.77
C LEU A 611 46.85 -15.23 19.48
N LEU A 612 47.11 -15.53 18.20
CA LEU A 612 48.23 -16.37 17.81
C LEU A 612 49.59 -15.70 18.11
N LYS A 613 49.68 -14.37 17.92
CA LYS A 613 50.87 -13.58 18.30
C LYS A 613 51.10 -13.54 19.81
N SER A 614 50.04 -13.64 20.61
CA SER A 614 50.13 -13.63 22.07
C SER A 614 50.33 -15.00 22.72
N ALA A 615 50.26 -16.09 21.94
CA ALA A 615 50.42 -17.44 22.44
C ALA A 615 51.84 -17.66 23.01
N GLN A 616 51.92 -18.22 24.22
CA GLN A 616 53.18 -18.41 24.95
C GLN A 616 53.72 -19.83 24.81
N SER A 617 52.93 -20.77 24.29
CA SER A 617 53.34 -22.15 24.03
C SER A 617 52.84 -22.66 22.68
N LEU A 618 53.48 -23.71 22.18
CA LEU A 618 53.09 -24.34 20.91
C LEU A 618 51.69 -24.97 21.01
N GLU A 619 51.34 -25.50 22.19
CA GLU A 619 50.00 -26.05 22.49
C GLU A 619 48.93 -24.96 22.47
N GLU A 620 49.23 -23.78 23.03
CA GLU A 620 48.32 -22.63 23.02
C GLU A 620 48.16 -22.07 21.60
N ALA A 621 49.24 -22.00 20.82
CA ALA A 621 49.18 -21.61 19.42
C ALA A 621 48.32 -22.58 18.58
N GLN A 622 48.47 -23.89 18.80
CA GLN A 622 47.67 -24.91 18.14
C GLN A 622 46.19 -24.83 18.52
N ASP A 623 45.87 -24.55 19.80
CA ASP A 623 44.50 -24.36 20.26
C ASP A 623 43.85 -23.13 19.61
N VAL A 624 44.57 -22.01 19.49
CA VAL A 624 44.10 -20.80 18.80
C VAL A 624 43.80 -21.08 17.32
N VAL A 625 44.70 -21.79 16.63
CA VAL A 625 44.49 -22.17 15.23
C VAL A 625 43.31 -23.14 15.10
N CYS A 626 43.19 -24.11 16.00
CA CYS A 626 42.09 -25.09 16.02
C CYS A 626 40.74 -24.39 16.20
N LYS A 627 40.63 -23.45 17.13
CA LYS A 627 39.44 -22.62 17.34
C LYS A 627 39.09 -21.78 16.11
N GLY A 628 40.08 -21.20 15.43
CA GLY A 628 39.83 -20.45 14.20
C GLY A 628 39.38 -21.33 13.03
N LEU A 629 39.90 -22.56 12.92
CA LEU A 629 39.42 -23.54 11.95
C LEU A 629 37.99 -24.01 12.26
N LEU A 630 37.67 -24.27 13.54
CA LEU A 630 36.31 -24.61 13.99
C LEU A 630 35.33 -23.44 13.86
N HIS A 631 35.80 -22.20 13.81
CA HIS A 631 34.96 -21.06 13.47
C HIS A 631 34.66 -21.00 11.97
N LYS A 632 35.65 -21.30 11.11
CA LYS A 632 35.50 -21.14 9.65
C LYS A 632 34.87 -22.36 8.97
N LEU A 633 35.26 -23.58 9.32
CA LEU A 633 34.85 -24.81 8.63
C LEU A 633 33.33 -25.07 8.66
N PRO A 634 32.60 -24.90 9.77
CA PRO A 634 31.15 -25.13 9.80
C PRO A 634 30.42 -24.20 8.83
N SER A 635 30.84 -22.92 8.74
CA SER A 635 30.24 -21.92 7.85
C SER A 635 30.40 -22.24 6.36
N VAL A 636 31.50 -22.89 5.97
CA VAL A 636 31.77 -23.21 4.56
C VAL A 636 31.20 -24.58 4.18
N LEU A 637 31.08 -25.49 5.15
CA LEU A 637 30.52 -26.83 4.97
C LEU A 637 29.00 -26.90 5.20
N MET A 638 28.36 -25.80 5.63
CA MET A 638 26.96 -25.74 6.08
C MET A 638 26.65 -26.78 7.16
N LEU A 639 27.54 -26.87 8.16
CA LEU A 639 27.38 -27.70 9.35
C LEU A 639 27.31 -26.81 10.59
N GLU A 640 26.69 -27.31 11.66
CA GLU A 640 26.79 -26.67 12.97
C GLU A 640 28.15 -26.98 13.61
N ALA A 641 28.70 -26.04 14.38
CA ALA A 641 30.03 -26.21 14.99
C ALA A 641 30.11 -27.40 15.96
N GLU A 642 28.99 -27.77 16.56
CA GLU A 642 28.84 -28.90 17.49
C GLU A 642 28.91 -30.27 16.80
N ASP A 643 28.68 -30.31 15.49
CA ASP A 643 28.72 -31.54 14.66
C ASP A 643 30.14 -31.85 14.12
N MET A 644 31.12 -30.98 14.40
CA MET A 644 32.50 -31.15 13.96
C MET A 644 33.39 -31.80 15.03
N ASP A 645 33.89 -33.00 14.72
CA ASP A 645 34.90 -33.71 15.50
C ASP A 645 36.31 -33.34 15.01
N VAL A 646 37.12 -32.78 15.91
CA VAL A 646 38.49 -32.32 15.65
C VAL A 646 39.49 -33.45 15.40
N THR A 647 39.19 -34.67 15.85
CA THR A 647 40.02 -35.87 15.69
C THR A 647 39.68 -36.66 14.43
N ARG A 648 38.51 -36.38 13.83
CA ARG A 648 38.05 -37.06 12.62
C ARG A 648 38.79 -36.56 11.38
N SER A 649 39.09 -37.48 10.45
CA SER A 649 39.73 -37.15 9.18
C SER A 649 38.91 -36.14 8.37
N LEU A 650 39.57 -35.09 7.88
CA LEU A 650 39.05 -34.04 7.02
C LEU A 650 38.47 -34.58 5.71
N SER A 651 38.94 -35.74 5.26
CA SER A 651 38.39 -36.46 4.10
C SER A 651 36.95 -36.95 4.30
N ASN A 652 36.47 -37.00 5.55
CA ASN A 652 35.09 -37.35 5.86
C ASN A 652 34.15 -36.14 5.83
N TYR A 653 34.70 -34.92 5.74
CA TYR A 653 33.94 -33.72 5.44
C TYR A 653 34.02 -33.46 3.93
N ASN A 654 32.91 -33.07 3.29
CA ASN A 654 32.84 -32.86 1.85
C ASN A 654 33.56 -31.57 1.42
N LEU A 655 34.88 -31.52 1.56
CA LEU A 655 35.74 -30.41 1.13
C LEU A 655 36.01 -30.53 -0.38
N ASP A 656 35.16 -29.90 -1.20
CA ASP A 656 35.44 -29.78 -2.63
C ASP A 656 36.58 -28.79 -2.92
N SER A 657 37.04 -28.76 -4.18
CA SER A 657 38.15 -27.91 -4.61
C SER A 657 37.89 -26.40 -4.43
N LEU A 658 36.64 -25.95 -4.40
CA LEU A 658 36.27 -24.53 -4.24
C LEU A 658 36.31 -24.15 -2.75
N VAL A 659 35.71 -24.96 -1.90
CA VAL A 659 35.73 -24.84 -0.43
C VAL A 659 37.16 -24.88 0.10
N ALA A 660 38.00 -25.77 -0.43
CA ALA A 660 39.40 -25.87 -0.03
C ALA A 660 40.21 -24.60 -0.36
N ILE A 661 39.87 -23.89 -1.44
CA ILE A 661 40.50 -22.59 -1.78
C ILE A 661 40.08 -21.51 -0.79
N GLU A 662 38.82 -21.48 -0.39
CA GLU A 662 38.31 -20.51 0.58
C GLU A 662 38.95 -20.70 1.97
N VAL A 663 39.01 -21.94 2.46
CA VAL A 663 39.68 -22.29 3.73
C VAL A 663 41.17 -21.94 3.68
N ARG A 664 41.85 -22.25 2.55
CA ARG A 664 43.26 -21.87 2.36
C ARG A 664 43.47 -20.36 2.41
N ASN A 665 42.60 -19.58 1.76
CA ASN A 665 42.70 -18.12 1.76
C ASN A 665 42.45 -17.54 3.17
N PHE A 666 41.54 -18.13 3.93
CA PHE A 666 41.33 -17.78 5.34
C PHE A 666 42.58 -18.06 6.18
N ILE A 667 43.19 -19.24 6.05
CA ILE A 667 44.42 -19.60 6.77
C ILE A 667 45.57 -18.62 6.44
N ALA A 668 45.74 -18.29 5.16
CA ALA A 668 46.78 -17.36 4.72
C ALA A 668 46.56 -15.94 5.28
N ARG A 669 45.30 -15.51 5.43
CA ARG A 669 44.95 -14.18 5.92
C ARG A 669 45.05 -14.07 7.45
N GLU A 670 44.50 -15.03 8.19
CA GLU A 670 44.41 -14.94 9.65
C GLU A 670 45.69 -15.42 10.34
N PHE A 671 46.32 -16.47 9.83
CA PHE A 671 47.47 -17.13 10.46
C PHE A 671 48.79 -16.91 9.72
N GLU A 672 48.79 -16.17 8.60
CA GLU A 672 49.98 -15.91 7.75
C GLU A 672 50.76 -17.20 7.39
N ALA A 673 50.03 -18.31 7.20
CA ALA A 673 50.58 -19.61 6.81
C ALA A 673 50.14 -19.98 5.39
N ASN A 674 51.09 -20.41 4.56
CA ASN A 674 50.81 -20.82 3.18
C ASN A 674 50.78 -22.35 3.08
N LEU A 675 49.63 -22.89 2.69
CA LEU A 675 49.42 -24.32 2.43
C LEU A 675 49.02 -24.56 0.97
N GLN A 676 49.47 -25.67 0.40
CA GLN A 676 48.94 -26.13 -0.88
C GLN A 676 47.57 -26.79 -0.66
N VAL A 677 46.68 -26.75 -1.66
CA VAL A 677 45.33 -27.35 -1.57
C VAL A 677 45.42 -28.86 -1.30
N LEU A 678 46.36 -29.56 -1.95
CA LEU A 678 46.62 -30.97 -1.71
C LEU A 678 47.09 -31.25 -0.27
N GLU A 679 47.91 -30.37 0.30
CA GLU A 679 48.35 -30.50 1.70
C GLU A 679 47.19 -30.34 2.68
N LEU A 680 46.28 -29.38 2.43
CA LEU A 680 45.08 -29.17 3.25
C LEU A 680 44.17 -30.40 3.22
N LEU A 681 43.96 -30.99 2.05
CA LEU A 681 43.11 -32.19 1.87
C LEU A 681 43.77 -33.47 2.43
N SER A 682 45.10 -33.52 2.51
CA SER A 682 45.85 -34.67 3.03
C SER A 682 46.23 -34.53 4.52
N SER A 683 45.84 -33.45 5.19
CA SER A 683 46.33 -33.11 6.54
C SER A 683 45.80 -34.01 7.67
N GLY A 684 45.00 -35.03 7.38
CA GLY A 684 44.41 -35.90 8.42
C GLY A 684 43.22 -35.20 9.07
N SER A 685 43.28 -34.89 10.37
CA SER A 685 42.24 -34.22 11.16
C SER A 685 42.44 -32.71 11.29
N ILE A 686 41.49 -32.01 11.96
CA ILE A 686 41.60 -30.57 12.24
C ILE A 686 42.81 -30.29 13.15
N GLU A 687 43.09 -31.17 14.12
CA GLU A 687 44.25 -31.02 15.00
C GLU A 687 45.59 -31.14 14.26
N THR A 688 45.71 -32.10 13.33
CA THR A 688 46.94 -32.26 12.54
C THR A 688 47.09 -31.14 11.52
N LEU A 689 46.00 -30.59 10.99
CA LEU A 689 46.02 -29.37 10.17
C LEU A 689 46.45 -28.15 10.99
N ALA A 690 45.93 -27.98 12.23
CA ALA A 690 46.34 -26.89 13.11
C ALA A 690 47.84 -26.93 13.43
N LYS A 691 48.39 -28.12 13.68
CA LYS A 691 49.84 -28.36 13.84
C LYS A 691 50.64 -27.94 12.60
N ALA A 692 50.18 -28.33 11.41
CA ALA A 692 50.84 -27.98 10.15
C ALA A 692 50.80 -26.47 9.87
N ILE A 693 49.71 -25.79 10.24
CA ILE A 693 49.57 -24.33 10.12
C ILE A 693 50.52 -23.62 11.08
N CYS A 694 50.60 -24.04 12.35
CA CYS A 694 51.53 -23.45 13.31
C CYS A 694 52.99 -23.55 12.83
N GLY A 695 53.40 -24.70 12.27
CA GLY A 695 54.76 -24.88 11.75
C GLY A 695 55.10 -24.07 10.49
N LYS A 696 54.09 -23.54 9.77
CA LYS A 696 54.26 -22.71 8.57
C LYS A 696 53.86 -21.25 8.77
N SER A 697 53.34 -20.90 9.95
CA SER A 697 52.89 -19.55 10.28
C SER A 697 54.07 -18.64 10.57
N LYS A 698 54.08 -17.45 9.98
CA LYS A 698 55.08 -16.41 10.32
C LYS A 698 54.84 -15.75 11.68
N LEU A 699 53.72 -16.07 12.34
CA LEU A 699 53.29 -15.44 13.59
C LEU A 699 53.72 -16.24 14.82
N VAL A 700 54.07 -17.52 14.65
CA VAL A 700 54.53 -18.39 15.73
C VAL A 700 56.05 -18.30 15.82
N ALA A 701 56.56 -17.66 16.87
CA ALA A 701 58.00 -17.43 17.09
C ALA A 701 58.67 -18.51 17.98
N LEU A 702 58.03 -19.68 18.12
CA LEU A 702 58.46 -20.76 19.03
C LEU A 702 59.20 -21.84 18.22
N GLU A 703 60.42 -22.21 18.64
CA GLU A 703 61.22 -23.24 17.96
C GLU A 703 60.55 -24.62 18.05
N MET A 704 60.53 -25.35 16.92
CA MET A 704 60.06 -26.74 16.86
C MET A 704 61.18 -27.67 17.37
N GLU A 705 60.99 -28.36 18.50
CA GLU A 705 61.82 -29.52 18.88
C GLU A 705 61.52 -30.75 18.01
#